data_AF-A0A2E0QVR0-F1
#
_entry.id   AF-A0A2E0QVR0-F1
#
_cell.length_a   1.000
_cell.length_b   1.000
_cell.length_c   1.000
_cell.angle_alpha   90.00
_cell.angle_beta   90.00
_cell.angle_gamma   90.00
#
_symmetry.space_group_name_H-M   'P 1'
#
loop_
_entity.id
_entity.type
_entity.pdbx_description
1 polymer ?
#
loop_
_entity_poly.entity_id
_entity_poly.type
_entity_poly.pdbx_seq_one_letter_code
_entity_poly.pdbx_strand_id
1 'polypeptide(L)'
;MKVPDNLYFVHLSIHGLIRGENLELGRDADTGGQCKYVVELVKALAEHEKVGQVDLFTRRVIDPKVSDDYAQPVEALGNNAFIKRIQAGPRRYLRKETLWRYLDAFIDHSLAVFRQNHRLPDIIHAHYADAGYVGSRLASLLGCPFIFTGHSLGRSKLERLLANNADPGKIRRRYNLPARIEAEELALDTAALVCTSTNQEVEQQYSTYELYAPERMRVIPPGVDVSRFSPPGSAEVPGEVTEKIERFLDHPERPCILAIARADEKKNLRSLVKAFGESEHMRHRANLVLVAGNRDKISQLDPGARKVWTELLQLIDDYDLYGVVSIPKHHQPDEIPAFYRYAADKKGLFVNPALTEPFGLTLIEAAASGLPVLATNDGGPRDILANCQNGELIDPLDVPALTEALERATSDPERWQQQSTNGLKGVSDHYTWSGHVETYLEATAGLLEEITKPHLIKEKVRTALPLADRIMFTGLEDNPLDSDPAAIERLRELTASNIPKLGFGIATGRSLKMSRALIEKHGLPEPDVYITQLGGEIHYSKRQILDLSWEKHLAHRWEPERIMEVLEGIPGMTIQEEEGRQHQFKISYNYEKGVAPRRREIQKLLRENNIPAKVILSMGCWLDVIPLRSGKGNAIRYIAMRWGIPADKVLFYARRGSDYEALSGQFLAVLGSDHSLELKSTASLPRVYLAKNPNFAGLLEGVEAYQFDGEIRVPDSAKRLMPEEAEERESVLSPDMVVHMSDGEDN
;
A
#
# COMPACT_ATOMS: atom_id res chain seq x y z
N MET A 1 -7.32 -7.98 25.07
CA MET A 1 -8.75 -7.95 24.67
C MET A 1 -9.06 -9.21 23.86
N LYS A 2 -10.31 -9.67 23.79
CA LYS A 2 -10.65 -10.90 23.05
C LYS A 2 -10.91 -10.58 21.58
N VAL A 3 -10.14 -11.20 20.68
CA VAL A 3 -10.37 -11.17 19.23
C VAL A 3 -11.73 -11.84 18.93
N PRO A 4 -12.64 -11.21 18.16
CA PRO A 4 -13.91 -11.81 17.74
C PRO A 4 -13.75 -13.03 16.83
N ASP A 5 -14.76 -13.90 16.77
CA ASP A 5 -14.78 -15.07 15.90
C ASP A 5 -15.33 -14.75 14.49
N ASN A 6 -15.01 -15.61 13.51
CA ASN A 6 -15.49 -15.57 12.12
C ASN A 6 -15.13 -14.26 11.37
N LEU A 7 -13.92 -13.76 11.59
CA LEU A 7 -13.40 -12.55 10.93
C LEU A 7 -13.24 -12.74 9.43
N TYR A 8 -13.52 -11.67 8.68
CA TYR A 8 -13.29 -11.58 7.25
C TYR A 8 -12.24 -10.52 6.92
N PHE A 9 -11.09 -10.98 6.46
CA PHE A 9 -9.97 -10.14 6.05
C PHE A 9 -9.94 -9.98 4.52
N VAL A 10 -9.64 -8.77 4.07
CA VAL A 10 -9.30 -8.50 2.66
C VAL A 10 -7.90 -7.94 2.61
N HIS A 11 -6.99 -8.69 1.99
CA HIS A 11 -5.65 -8.23 1.66
C HIS A 11 -5.61 -7.67 0.23
N LEU A 12 -4.94 -6.55 0.04
CA LEU A 12 -4.77 -5.90 -1.26
C LEU A 12 -3.30 -5.96 -1.67
N SER A 13 -3.01 -6.58 -2.82
CA SER A 13 -1.68 -6.55 -3.46
C SER A 13 -1.87 -6.49 -4.98
N ILE A 14 -1.82 -5.29 -5.54
CA ILE A 14 -2.38 -5.01 -6.87
C ILE A 14 -1.40 -5.28 -8.01
N HIS A 15 -0.17 -4.76 -7.91
CA HIS A 15 0.88 -5.01 -8.90
C HIS A 15 1.53 -6.38 -8.76
N GLY A 16 2.34 -6.73 -9.77
CA GLY A 16 3.05 -8.00 -9.84
C GLY A 16 2.18 -9.13 -10.37
N LEU A 17 2.76 -10.32 -10.42
CA LEU A 17 2.10 -11.55 -10.82
C LEU A 17 1.87 -12.45 -9.59
N ILE A 18 0.62 -12.57 -9.16
CA ILE A 18 0.26 -13.27 -7.93
C ILE A 18 -0.58 -14.51 -8.25
N ARG A 19 -0.12 -15.66 -7.75
CA ARG A 19 -0.79 -16.97 -7.77
C ARG A 19 -0.43 -17.76 -6.52
N GLY A 20 -1.23 -18.75 -6.15
CA GLY A 20 -1.13 -19.49 -4.90
C GLY A 20 0.03 -20.47 -4.83
N GLU A 21 0.49 -20.97 -5.97
CA GLU A 21 1.58 -21.93 -6.09
C GLU A 21 2.56 -21.52 -7.19
N ASN A 22 3.82 -21.94 -7.07
CA ASN A 22 4.87 -21.71 -8.07
C ASN A 22 5.03 -20.22 -8.44
N LEU A 23 5.00 -19.31 -7.46
CA LEU A 23 5.19 -17.88 -7.70
C LEU A 23 6.42 -17.61 -8.59
N GLU A 24 6.26 -16.75 -9.60
CA GLU A 24 7.34 -16.37 -10.54
C GLU A 24 8.30 -15.35 -9.91
N LEU A 25 8.81 -15.67 -8.71
CA LEU A 25 9.66 -14.77 -7.93
C LEU A 25 10.92 -14.41 -8.69
N GLY A 26 11.23 -13.10 -8.76
CA GLY A 26 12.42 -12.60 -9.43
C GLY A 26 12.28 -12.43 -10.95
N ARG A 27 11.10 -12.71 -11.54
CA ARG A 27 10.83 -12.43 -12.95
C ARG A 27 11.10 -10.98 -13.33
N ASP A 28 10.65 -10.06 -12.47
CA ASP A 28 10.84 -8.62 -12.62
C ASP A 28 10.86 -7.92 -11.25
N ALA A 29 10.91 -6.57 -11.27
CA ALA A 29 10.93 -5.75 -10.06
C ALA A 29 9.58 -5.69 -9.32
N ASP A 30 8.52 -6.25 -9.90
CA ASP A 30 7.14 -6.19 -9.40
C ASP A 30 6.71 -7.54 -8.79
N THR A 31 7.38 -8.64 -9.15
CA THR A 31 7.09 -10.00 -8.67
C THR A 31 8.23 -10.52 -7.79
N GLY A 32 8.12 -10.33 -6.48
CA GLY A 32 9.21 -10.63 -5.53
C GLY A 32 8.74 -10.92 -4.11
N GLY A 33 9.55 -10.52 -3.12
CA GLY A 33 9.33 -10.83 -1.70
C GLY A 33 7.96 -10.42 -1.18
N GLN A 34 7.41 -9.28 -1.63
CA GLN A 34 6.05 -8.85 -1.31
C GLN A 34 5.01 -9.90 -1.75
N CYS A 35 5.08 -10.41 -2.98
CA CYS A 35 4.10 -11.38 -3.48
C CYS A 35 4.11 -12.65 -2.63
N LYS A 36 5.32 -13.13 -2.28
CA LYS A 36 5.49 -14.28 -1.37
C LYS A 36 4.89 -14.00 0.00
N TYR A 37 5.28 -12.88 0.63
CA TYR A 37 4.80 -12.46 1.94
C TYR A 37 3.27 -12.47 2.01
N VAL A 38 2.60 -11.83 1.06
CA VAL A 38 1.13 -11.66 1.13
C VAL A 38 0.41 -12.99 0.93
N VAL A 39 0.89 -13.84 0.01
CA VAL A 39 0.29 -15.17 -0.21
C VAL A 39 0.46 -16.07 1.01
N GLU A 40 1.64 -16.06 1.64
CA GLU A 40 1.88 -16.87 2.83
C GLU A 40 1.12 -16.35 4.06
N LEU A 41 1.07 -15.02 4.26
CA LEU A 41 0.26 -14.40 5.30
C LEU A 41 -1.22 -14.78 5.17
N VAL A 42 -1.79 -14.66 3.96
CA VAL A 42 -3.20 -14.97 3.71
C VAL A 42 -3.52 -16.44 4.00
N LYS A 43 -2.62 -17.36 3.64
CA LYS A 43 -2.76 -18.79 3.95
C LYS A 43 -2.71 -19.04 5.46
N ALA A 44 -1.70 -18.49 6.14
CA ALA A 44 -1.53 -18.67 7.58
C ALA A 44 -2.67 -18.05 8.40
N LEU A 45 -3.14 -16.87 7.99
CA LEU A 45 -4.27 -16.20 8.63
C LEU A 45 -5.55 -17.04 8.52
N ALA A 46 -5.77 -17.68 7.36
CA ALA A 46 -6.92 -18.53 7.12
C ALA A 46 -6.91 -19.86 7.87
N GLU A 47 -5.74 -20.31 8.35
CA GLU A 47 -5.62 -21.49 9.22
C GLU A 47 -6.07 -21.21 10.66
N HIS A 48 -6.10 -19.95 11.07
CA HIS A 48 -6.41 -19.59 12.45
C HIS A 48 -7.92 -19.66 12.74
N GLU A 49 -8.32 -20.27 13.86
CA GLU A 49 -9.71 -20.61 14.19
C GLU A 49 -10.70 -19.42 14.22
N LYS A 50 -10.19 -18.22 14.57
CA LYS A 50 -10.99 -16.98 14.62
C LYS A 50 -11.27 -16.37 13.24
N VAL A 51 -10.60 -16.85 12.20
CA VAL A 51 -10.69 -16.30 10.85
C VAL A 51 -11.64 -17.15 10.02
N GLY A 52 -12.75 -16.54 9.60
CA GLY A 52 -13.76 -17.22 8.80
C GLY A 52 -13.48 -17.20 7.30
N GLN A 53 -12.82 -16.15 6.81
CA GLN A 53 -12.48 -15.98 5.39
C GLN A 53 -11.34 -14.97 5.20
N VAL A 54 -10.47 -15.23 4.21
CA VAL A 54 -9.45 -14.27 3.77
C VAL A 54 -9.47 -14.14 2.25
N ASP A 55 -9.68 -12.93 1.74
CA ASP A 55 -9.56 -12.68 0.30
C ASP A 55 -8.32 -11.84 -0.03
N LEU A 56 -7.50 -12.30 -0.97
CA LEU A 56 -6.40 -11.54 -1.57
C LEU A 56 -6.85 -10.94 -2.90
N PHE A 57 -7.11 -9.63 -2.91
CA PHE A 57 -7.46 -8.91 -4.13
C PHE A 57 -6.19 -8.48 -4.86
N THR A 58 -6.12 -8.85 -6.14
CA THR A 58 -5.02 -8.47 -7.05
C THR A 58 -5.57 -8.17 -8.44
N ARG A 59 -4.75 -7.63 -9.35
CA ARG A 59 -5.20 -7.30 -10.70
C ARG A 59 -5.31 -8.55 -11.58
N ARG A 60 -6.40 -8.66 -12.33
CA ARG A 60 -6.58 -9.69 -13.37
C ARG A 60 -5.72 -9.38 -14.58
N VAL A 61 -4.95 -10.37 -15.04
CA VAL A 61 -4.05 -10.24 -16.19
C VAL A 61 -4.40 -11.32 -17.21
N ILE A 62 -4.77 -10.89 -18.40
CA ILE A 62 -5.06 -11.77 -19.55
C ILE A 62 -4.05 -11.42 -20.62
N ASP A 63 -2.88 -12.06 -20.56
CA ASP A 63 -1.74 -11.79 -21.42
C ASP A 63 -1.08 -13.11 -21.83
N PRO A 64 -0.98 -13.42 -23.14
CA PRO A 64 -0.33 -14.65 -23.60
C PRO A 64 1.14 -14.82 -23.19
N LYS A 65 1.79 -13.79 -22.62
CA LYS A 65 3.19 -13.81 -22.17
C LYS A 65 3.39 -14.29 -20.73
N VAL A 66 2.30 -14.59 -20.01
CA VAL A 66 2.30 -15.07 -18.62
C VAL A 66 1.35 -16.27 -18.49
N SER A 67 1.38 -16.97 -17.35
CA SER A 67 0.48 -18.11 -17.10
C SER A 67 -1.00 -17.74 -17.20
N ASP A 68 -1.83 -18.66 -17.71
CA ASP A 68 -3.29 -18.50 -17.75
C ASP A 68 -3.92 -18.45 -16.34
N ASP A 69 -3.18 -18.85 -15.30
CA ASP A 69 -3.60 -18.70 -13.89
C ASP A 69 -3.98 -17.26 -13.56
N TYR A 70 -3.22 -16.28 -14.07
CA TYR A 70 -3.47 -14.86 -13.81
C TYR A 70 -4.74 -14.34 -14.47
N ALA A 71 -5.29 -15.08 -15.45
CA ALA A 71 -6.56 -14.78 -16.10
C ALA A 71 -7.75 -15.36 -15.32
N GLN A 72 -7.54 -16.28 -14.37
CA GLN A 72 -8.61 -16.87 -13.58
C GLN A 72 -9.14 -15.88 -12.53
N PRO A 73 -10.44 -15.50 -12.56
CA PRO A 73 -11.00 -14.50 -11.65
C PRO A 73 -10.88 -14.87 -10.17
N VAL A 74 -10.93 -16.16 -9.85
CA VAL A 74 -10.86 -16.67 -8.48
C VAL A 74 -9.95 -17.89 -8.46
N GLU A 75 -9.08 -17.97 -7.45
CA GLU A 75 -8.25 -19.14 -7.16
C GLU A 75 -8.34 -19.44 -5.66
N ALA A 76 -8.58 -20.70 -5.31
CA ALA A 76 -8.64 -21.12 -3.91
C ALA A 76 -7.23 -21.37 -3.36
N LEU A 77 -6.97 -20.90 -2.15
CA LEU A 77 -5.71 -21.11 -1.42
C LEU A 77 -5.84 -22.13 -0.27
N GLY A 78 -7.06 -22.62 0.01
CA GLY A 78 -7.38 -23.49 1.15
C GLY A 78 -7.99 -22.72 2.33
N ASN A 79 -8.68 -23.41 3.24
CA ASN A 79 -9.21 -22.85 4.50
C ASN A 79 -10.02 -21.54 4.35
N ASN A 80 -10.89 -21.43 3.33
CA ASN A 80 -11.62 -20.21 2.98
C ASN A 80 -10.73 -19.00 2.64
N ALA A 81 -9.50 -19.22 2.19
CA ALA A 81 -8.67 -18.22 1.54
C ALA A 81 -8.82 -18.26 0.02
N PHE A 82 -8.94 -17.09 -0.61
CA PHE A 82 -9.09 -16.95 -2.06
C PHE A 82 -8.26 -15.80 -2.63
N ILE A 83 -7.59 -16.02 -3.76
CA ILE A 83 -7.15 -14.91 -4.62
C ILE A 83 -8.34 -14.48 -5.47
N LYS A 84 -8.71 -13.19 -5.41
CA LYS A 84 -9.73 -12.57 -6.25
C LYS A 84 -9.08 -11.57 -7.21
N ARG A 85 -9.09 -11.91 -8.50
CA ARG A 85 -8.46 -11.12 -9.56
C ARG A 85 -9.44 -10.14 -10.17
N ILE A 86 -9.27 -8.86 -9.84
CA ILE A 86 -10.17 -7.77 -10.23
C ILE A 86 -9.72 -7.18 -11.57
N GLN A 87 -10.66 -7.01 -12.50
CA GLN A 87 -10.38 -6.36 -13.79
C GLN A 87 -10.05 -4.88 -13.56
N ALA A 88 -8.90 -4.42 -14.02
CA ALA A 88 -8.54 -3.00 -13.98
C ALA A 88 -7.59 -2.66 -15.14
N GLY A 89 -8.00 -1.69 -15.96
CA GLY A 89 -7.24 -1.30 -17.15
C GLY A 89 -7.20 -2.36 -18.25
N PRO A 90 -6.24 -2.28 -19.18
CA PRO A 90 -6.13 -3.18 -20.33
C PRO A 90 -5.90 -4.63 -19.89
N ARG A 91 -6.14 -5.60 -20.78
CA ARG A 91 -5.96 -7.03 -20.49
C ARG A 91 -4.51 -7.43 -20.18
N ARG A 92 -3.53 -6.81 -20.84
CA ARG A 92 -2.10 -7.13 -20.74
C ARG A 92 -1.49 -6.85 -19.37
N TYR A 93 -0.33 -7.47 -19.09
CA TYR A 93 0.45 -7.17 -17.89
C TYR A 93 0.95 -5.71 -17.91
N LEU A 94 0.94 -5.06 -16.75
CA LEU A 94 1.35 -3.67 -16.57
C LEU A 94 2.35 -3.57 -15.42
N ARG A 95 3.37 -2.74 -15.59
CA ARG A 95 4.28 -2.39 -14.50
C ARG A 95 3.59 -1.49 -13.50
N LYS A 96 3.96 -1.60 -12.23
CA LYS A 96 3.37 -0.83 -11.13
C LYS A 96 3.35 0.68 -11.37
N GLU A 97 4.40 1.23 -11.99
CA GLU A 97 4.49 2.66 -12.28
C GLU A 97 3.42 3.16 -13.26
N THR A 98 2.77 2.26 -14.00
CA THR A 98 1.73 2.59 -14.99
C THR A 98 0.30 2.32 -14.50
N LEU A 99 0.15 1.69 -13.32
CA LEU A 99 -1.15 1.26 -12.79
C LEU A 99 -2.02 2.41 -12.28
N TRP A 100 -1.43 3.53 -11.87
CA TRP A 100 -2.11 4.65 -11.18
C TRP A 100 -3.44 5.06 -11.81
N ARG A 101 -3.50 5.14 -13.16
CA ARG A 101 -4.69 5.56 -13.90
C ARG A 101 -5.86 4.56 -13.85
N TYR A 102 -5.64 3.35 -13.35
CA TYR A 102 -6.64 2.28 -13.30
C TYR A 102 -7.03 1.87 -11.88
N LEU A 103 -6.44 2.49 -10.84
CA LEU A 103 -6.69 2.12 -9.46
C LEU A 103 -8.13 2.43 -9.02
N ASP A 104 -8.73 3.54 -9.49
CA ASP A 104 -10.13 3.84 -9.20
C ASP A 104 -11.09 2.83 -9.87
N ALA A 105 -10.74 2.32 -11.04
CA ALA A 105 -11.51 1.23 -11.66
C ALA A 105 -11.42 -0.07 -10.84
N PHE A 106 -10.26 -0.33 -10.25
CA PHE A 106 -10.07 -1.44 -9.31
C PHE A 106 -10.94 -1.27 -8.06
N ILE A 107 -11.01 -0.05 -7.49
CA ILE A 107 -11.88 0.29 -6.35
C ILE A 107 -13.33 -0.03 -6.70
N ASP A 108 -13.84 0.51 -7.82
CA ASP A 108 -15.24 0.36 -8.21
C ASP A 108 -15.64 -1.10 -8.45
N HIS A 109 -14.78 -1.89 -9.12
CA HIS A 109 -15.02 -3.33 -9.28
C HIS A 109 -14.88 -4.12 -7.98
N SER A 110 -14.03 -3.69 -7.04
CA SER A 110 -13.93 -4.31 -5.71
C SER A 110 -15.20 -4.08 -4.89
N LEU A 111 -15.77 -2.88 -4.94
CA LEU A 111 -17.07 -2.58 -4.30
C LEU A 111 -18.19 -3.46 -4.85
N ALA A 112 -18.19 -3.71 -6.16
CA ALA A 112 -19.15 -4.63 -6.79
C ALA A 112 -19.01 -6.06 -6.25
N VAL A 113 -17.78 -6.56 -6.03
CA VAL A 113 -17.55 -7.89 -5.44
C VAL A 113 -18.12 -7.98 -4.02
N PHE A 114 -17.90 -6.99 -3.16
CA PHE A 114 -18.46 -6.99 -1.80
C PHE A 114 -19.99 -6.97 -1.81
N ARG A 115 -20.58 -6.19 -2.71
CA ARG A 115 -22.04 -6.12 -2.85
C ARG A 115 -22.62 -7.45 -3.33
N GLN A 116 -22.02 -8.06 -4.36
CA GLN A 116 -22.47 -9.35 -4.91
C GLN A 116 -22.39 -10.48 -3.88
N ASN A 117 -21.35 -10.49 -3.04
CA ASN A 117 -21.17 -11.51 -2.01
C ASN A 117 -21.96 -11.23 -0.72
N HIS A 118 -22.63 -10.07 -0.63
CA HIS A 118 -23.35 -9.63 0.58
C HIS A 118 -22.52 -9.69 1.87
N ARG A 119 -21.20 -9.52 1.77
CA ARG A 119 -20.26 -9.58 2.89
C ARG A 119 -19.25 -8.44 2.79
N LEU A 120 -19.22 -7.58 3.81
CA LEU A 120 -18.23 -6.51 3.95
C LEU A 120 -17.06 -6.99 4.80
N PRO A 121 -15.81 -6.60 4.48
CA PRO A 121 -14.65 -6.93 5.30
C PRO A 121 -14.82 -6.43 6.73
N ASP A 122 -14.25 -7.18 7.68
CA ASP A 122 -13.96 -6.69 9.02
C ASP A 122 -12.71 -5.83 8.99
N ILE A 123 -11.70 -6.22 8.19
CA ILE A 123 -10.44 -5.49 8.06
C ILE A 123 -9.98 -5.49 6.60
N ILE A 124 -9.43 -4.36 6.15
CA ILE A 124 -8.70 -4.24 4.89
C ILE A 124 -7.22 -4.01 5.20
N HIS A 125 -6.34 -4.86 4.66
CA HIS A 125 -4.90 -4.72 4.77
C HIS A 125 -4.27 -4.50 3.39
N ALA A 126 -3.68 -3.32 3.17
CA ALA A 126 -2.98 -3.02 1.93
C ALA A 126 -1.47 -3.20 2.02
N HIS A 127 -0.90 -3.73 0.94
CA HIS A 127 0.52 -3.99 0.79
C HIS A 127 1.10 -3.18 -0.38
N TYR A 128 2.02 -2.25 -0.08
CA TYR A 128 2.63 -1.28 -1.00
C TYR A 128 1.72 -0.12 -1.41
N ALA A 129 2.31 0.92 -2.00
CA ALA A 129 1.67 2.21 -2.27
C ALA A 129 0.41 2.17 -3.15
N ASP A 130 0.39 1.35 -4.20
CA ASP A 130 -0.75 1.22 -5.10
C ASP A 130 -1.96 0.58 -4.39
N ALA A 131 -1.70 -0.48 -3.63
CA ALA A 131 -2.70 -1.06 -2.74
C ALA A 131 -3.07 -0.12 -1.60
N GLY A 132 -2.14 0.69 -1.09
CA GLY A 132 -2.39 1.68 -0.03
C GLY A 132 -3.39 2.75 -0.47
N TYR A 133 -3.23 3.24 -1.70
CA TYR A 133 -4.21 4.12 -2.34
C TYR A 133 -5.59 3.46 -2.45
N VAL A 134 -5.66 2.21 -2.94
CA VAL A 134 -6.95 1.51 -3.07
C VAL A 134 -7.57 1.18 -1.71
N GLY A 135 -6.76 0.73 -0.76
CA GLY A 135 -7.17 0.32 0.58
C GLY A 135 -7.69 1.48 1.41
N SER A 136 -7.02 2.63 1.39
CA SER A 136 -7.51 3.85 2.04
C SER A 136 -8.88 4.27 1.52
N ARG A 137 -9.10 4.20 0.21
CA ARG A 137 -10.39 4.54 -0.42
C ARG A 137 -11.48 3.52 -0.13
N LEU A 138 -11.19 2.22 -0.26
CA LEU A 138 -12.16 1.17 0.07
C LEU A 138 -12.53 1.21 1.55
N ALA A 139 -11.55 1.31 2.45
CA ALA A 139 -11.81 1.42 3.88
C ALA A 139 -12.59 2.68 4.23
N SER A 140 -12.25 3.80 3.59
CA SER A 140 -13.02 5.04 3.71
C SER A 140 -14.47 4.87 3.28
N LEU A 141 -14.76 4.20 2.17
CA LEU A 141 -16.14 4.00 1.68
C LEU A 141 -16.93 2.94 2.47
N LEU A 142 -16.25 1.90 2.92
CA LEU A 142 -16.84 0.76 3.61
C LEU A 142 -16.90 0.94 5.14
N GLY A 143 -16.27 1.99 5.66
CA GLY A 143 -16.23 2.28 7.09
C GLY A 143 -15.56 1.17 7.92
N CYS A 144 -14.61 0.42 7.35
CA CYS A 144 -13.87 -0.63 8.05
C CYS A 144 -12.45 -0.17 8.41
N PRO A 145 -11.81 -0.73 9.46
CA PRO A 145 -10.41 -0.51 9.78
C PRO A 145 -9.49 -0.79 8.60
N PHE A 146 -8.48 0.06 8.48
CA PHE A 146 -7.46 -0.02 7.45
C PHE A 146 -6.10 -0.27 8.07
N ILE A 147 -5.43 -1.31 7.58
CA ILE A 147 -4.05 -1.65 7.92
C ILE A 147 -3.17 -1.41 6.71
N PHE A 148 -2.01 -0.79 6.91
CA PHE A 148 -1.05 -0.51 5.85
C PHE A 148 0.31 -1.14 6.12
N THR A 149 0.90 -1.76 5.11
CA THR A 149 2.31 -2.20 5.10
C THR A 149 2.99 -1.67 3.84
N GLY A 150 4.01 -0.82 4.02
CA GLY A 150 4.71 -0.20 2.90
C GLY A 150 5.50 -1.17 2.02
N HIS A 151 6.18 -2.17 2.61
CA HIS A 151 7.18 -3.08 1.99
C HIS A 151 8.40 -2.36 1.39
N SER A 152 8.20 -1.21 0.78
CA SER A 152 9.19 -0.26 0.32
C SER A 152 8.53 1.11 0.29
N LEU A 153 9.27 2.14 0.70
CA LEU A 153 8.75 3.50 0.79
C LEU A 153 9.30 4.42 -0.31
N GLY A 154 8.44 5.29 -0.85
CA GLY A 154 8.75 6.20 -1.94
C GLY A 154 9.81 7.22 -1.57
N ARG A 155 9.74 7.82 -0.37
CA ARG A 155 10.74 8.79 0.14
C ARG A 155 12.13 8.17 0.26
N SER A 156 12.26 7.00 0.90
CA SER A 156 13.55 6.29 1.02
C SER A 156 14.11 5.86 -0.35
N LYS A 157 13.24 5.49 -1.30
CA LYS A 157 13.67 5.19 -2.67
C LYS A 157 14.17 6.45 -3.39
N LEU A 158 13.50 7.59 -3.22
CA LEU A 158 13.90 8.86 -3.79
C LEU A 158 15.28 9.28 -3.26
N GLU A 159 15.44 9.29 -1.94
CA GLU A 159 16.71 9.62 -1.28
C GLU A 159 17.86 8.76 -1.81
N ARG A 160 17.67 7.43 -1.86
CA ARG A 160 18.68 6.51 -2.39
C ARG A 160 19.02 6.79 -3.86
N LEU A 161 18.03 7.14 -4.69
CA LEU A 161 18.29 7.45 -6.10
C LEU A 161 19.07 8.76 -6.24
N LEU A 162 18.74 9.78 -5.45
CA LEU A 162 19.46 11.06 -5.43
C LEU A 162 20.90 10.90 -4.92
N ALA A 163 21.10 10.12 -3.86
CA ALA A 163 22.44 9.79 -3.34
C ALA A 163 23.32 9.06 -4.38
N ASN A 164 22.72 8.36 -5.34
CA ASN A 164 23.41 7.72 -6.46
C ASN A 164 23.51 8.64 -7.70
N ASN A 165 23.36 9.96 -7.53
CA ASN A 165 23.44 10.97 -8.60
C ASN A 165 22.47 10.72 -9.78
N ALA A 166 21.31 10.13 -9.53
CA ALA A 166 20.30 9.94 -10.57
C ALA A 166 19.57 11.25 -10.89
N ASP A 167 19.34 11.51 -12.17
CA ASP A 167 18.66 12.73 -12.65
C ASP A 167 17.19 12.81 -12.16
N PRO A 168 16.78 13.88 -11.46
CA PRO A 168 15.41 14.06 -10.95
C PRO A 168 14.33 13.97 -12.04
N GLY A 169 14.61 14.50 -13.24
CA GLY A 169 13.68 14.45 -14.37
C GLY A 169 13.42 13.03 -14.87
N LYS A 170 14.47 12.20 -14.94
CA LYS A 170 14.37 10.76 -15.24
C LYS A 170 13.69 9.98 -14.12
N ILE A 171 13.96 10.32 -12.85
CA ILE A 171 13.28 9.70 -11.70
C ILE A 171 11.77 9.91 -11.80
N ARG A 172 11.32 11.15 -12.00
CA ARG A 172 9.90 11.50 -12.14
C ARG A 172 9.24 10.71 -13.27
N ARG A 173 9.82 10.73 -14.47
CA ARG A 173 9.27 10.05 -15.65
C ARG A 173 9.25 8.52 -15.52
N ARG A 174 10.27 7.93 -14.89
CA ARG A 174 10.39 6.46 -14.80
C ARG A 174 9.58 5.86 -13.66
N TYR A 175 9.57 6.51 -12.50
CA TYR A 175 9.05 5.92 -11.26
C TYR A 175 7.76 6.56 -10.74
N ASN A 176 7.40 7.74 -11.26
CA ASN A 176 6.27 8.54 -10.79
C ASN A 176 6.24 8.66 -9.24
N LEU A 177 7.41 8.93 -8.64
CA LEU A 177 7.55 8.98 -7.18
C LEU A 177 6.65 10.01 -6.49
N PRO A 178 6.33 11.20 -7.07
CA PRO A 178 5.39 12.11 -6.44
C PRO A 178 4.02 11.46 -6.19
N ALA A 179 3.46 10.78 -7.20
CA ALA A 179 2.19 10.07 -7.08
C ALA A 179 2.26 8.94 -6.05
N ARG A 180 3.37 8.21 -6.05
CA ARG A 180 3.60 7.14 -5.07
C ARG A 180 3.65 7.67 -3.63
N ILE A 181 4.42 8.73 -3.40
CA ILE A 181 4.59 9.32 -2.06
C ILE A 181 3.26 9.84 -1.55
N GLU A 182 2.48 10.54 -2.38
CA GLU A 182 1.15 11.03 -1.97
C GLU A 182 0.18 9.87 -1.69
N ALA A 183 0.25 8.77 -2.45
CA ALA A 183 -0.53 7.56 -2.16
C ALA A 183 -0.14 6.92 -0.81
N GLU A 184 1.15 6.95 -0.46
CA GLU A 184 1.67 6.49 0.84
C GLU A 184 1.20 7.44 1.97
N GLU A 185 1.25 8.77 1.78
CA GLU A 185 0.70 9.75 2.74
C GLU A 185 -0.80 9.54 2.96
N LEU A 186 -1.59 9.36 1.90
CA LEU A 186 -3.02 9.07 2.00
C LEU A 186 -3.30 7.74 2.74
N ALA A 187 -2.44 6.73 2.52
CA ALA A 187 -2.55 5.48 3.25
C ALA A 187 -2.30 5.70 4.75
N LEU A 188 -1.28 6.48 5.11
CA LEU A 188 -1.00 6.86 6.51
C LEU A 188 -2.14 7.69 7.12
N ASP A 189 -2.71 8.65 6.37
CA ASP A 189 -3.86 9.48 6.80
C ASP A 189 -5.04 8.60 7.27
N THR A 190 -5.26 7.48 6.58
CA THR A 190 -6.39 6.58 6.79
C THR A 190 -6.08 5.43 7.74
N ALA A 191 -4.82 5.00 7.85
CA ALA A 191 -4.45 3.78 8.55
C ALA A 191 -4.79 3.85 10.05
N ALA A 192 -5.50 2.84 10.53
CA ALA A 192 -5.70 2.62 11.95
C ALA A 192 -4.49 1.90 12.58
N LEU A 193 -3.77 1.12 11.77
CA LEU A 193 -2.55 0.41 12.13
C LEU A 193 -1.60 0.36 10.93
N VAL A 194 -0.30 0.58 11.17
CA VAL A 194 0.76 0.37 10.19
C VAL A 194 1.63 -0.80 10.66
N CYS A 195 1.70 -1.86 9.87
CA CYS A 195 2.54 -3.02 10.18
C CYS A 195 3.89 -2.87 9.47
N THR A 196 4.97 -2.92 10.25
CA THR A 196 6.35 -2.82 9.77
C THR A 196 7.12 -4.09 10.10
N SER A 197 8.24 -4.33 9.39
CA SER A 197 9.06 -5.53 9.64
C SER A 197 10.11 -5.33 10.74
N THR A 198 10.54 -4.09 10.96
CA THR A 198 11.61 -3.73 11.90
C THR A 198 11.34 -2.38 12.56
N ASN A 199 11.95 -2.12 13.72
CA ASN A 199 11.93 -0.78 14.34
C ASN A 199 12.70 0.24 13.48
N GLN A 200 13.71 -0.19 12.73
CA GLN A 200 14.43 0.69 11.80
C GLN A 200 13.49 1.29 10.74
N GLU A 201 12.55 0.51 10.22
CA GLU A 201 11.55 1.01 9.26
C GLU A 201 10.73 2.15 9.86
N VAL A 202 10.31 2.01 11.12
CA VAL A 202 9.56 3.03 11.88
C VAL A 202 10.40 4.28 12.08
N GLU A 203 11.57 4.14 12.69
CA GLU A 203 12.38 5.26 13.17
C GLU A 203 13.10 6.02 12.04
N GLN A 204 13.47 5.35 10.95
CA GLN A 204 14.31 5.93 9.90
C GLN A 204 13.59 6.15 8.57
N GLN A 205 12.59 5.32 8.24
CA GLN A 205 11.91 5.43 6.94
C GLN A 205 10.56 6.14 7.07
N TYR A 206 9.68 5.68 7.96
CA TYR A 206 8.38 6.34 8.17
C TYR A 206 8.49 7.71 8.82
N SER A 207 9.53 7.96 9.64
CA SER A 207 9.82 9.28 10.21
C SER A 207 10.05 10.37 9.16
N THR A 208 10.31 10.00 7.91
CA THR A 208 10.45 10.96 6.81
C THR A 208 9.12 11.45 6.24
N TYR A 209 7.97 10.86 6.59
CA TYR A 209 6.64 11.23 6.07
C TYR A 209 6.02 12.38 6.87
N GLU A 210 5.05 13.07 6.27
CA GLU A 210 4.39 14.22 6.91
C GLU A 210 3.56 13.78 8.11
N LEU A 211 2.87 12.64 8.00
CA LEU A 211 2.18 11.99 9.11
C LEU A 211 3.03 10.88 9.73
N TYR A 212 3.92 11.25 10.66
CA TYR A 212 4.67 10.28 11.47
C TYR A 212 3.98 10.05 12.82
N ALA A 213 3.30 8.91 12.95
CA ALA A 213 2.53 8.50 14.13
C ALA A 213 3.01 7.13 14.65
N PRO A 214 4.18 7.04 15.32
CA PRO A 214 4.78 5.77 15.75
C PRO A 214 3.88 4.97 16.72
N GLU A 215 2.97 5.61 17.44
CA GLU A 215 2.00 4.95 18.30
C GLU A 215 1.00 4.05 17.53
N ARG A 216 0.77 4.36 16.25
CA ARG A 216 -0.04 3.55 15.31
C ARG A 216 0.79 2.53 14.53
N MET A 217 2.10 2.49 14.75
CA MET A 217 3.01 1.56 14.08
C MET A 217 3.28 0.37 15.00
N ARG A 218 3.25 -0.84 14.42
CA ARG A 218 3.59 -2.08 15.12
C ARG A 218 4.58 -2.87 14.27
N VAL A 219 5.68 -3.26 14.90
CA VAL A 219 6.65 -4.18 14.32
C VAL A 219 6.08 -5.59 14.43
N ILE A 220 5.68 -6.15 13.30
CA ILE A 220 5.16 -7.51 13.17
C ILE A 220 5.98 -8.20 12.08
N PRO A 221 7.11 -8.83 12.45
CA PRO A 221 8.06 -9.35 11.47
C PRO A 221 7.40 -10.45 10.61
N PRO A 222 7.79 -10.59 9.33
CA PRO A 222 7.28 -11.65 8.47
C PRO A 222 7.56 -13.03 9.06
N GLY A 223 6.63 -13.95 8.84
CA GLY A 223 6.89 -15.37 9.06
C GLY A 223 7.92 -15.91 8.06
N VAL A 224 8.75 -16.83 8.54
CA VAL A 224 9.73 -17.56 7.75
C VAL A 224 9.41 -19.05 7.87
N ASP A 225 9.52 -19.78 6.76
CA ASP A 225 9.45 -21.24 6.80
C ASP A 225 10.72 -21.79 7.45
N VAL A 226 10.58 -22.15 8.73
CA VAL A 226 11.66 -22.73 9.52
C VAL A 226 11.59 -24.25 9.61
N SER A 227 10.64 -24.90 8.91
CA SER A 227 10.40 -26.35 9.00
C SER A 227 11.60 -27.22 8.60
N ARG A 228 12.51 -26.64 7.80
CA ARG A 228 13.73 -27.31 7.31
C ARG A 228 14.91 -27.19 8.27
N PHE A 229 14.82 -26.29 9.26
CA PHE A 229 15.82 -26.07 10.29
C PHE A 229 15.39 -26.80 11.55
N SER A 230 16.36 -27.35 12.26
CA SER A 230 16.05 -28.21 13.40
C SER A 230 17.14 -28.10 14.45
N PRO A 231 16.79 -28.28 15.74
CA PRO A 231 17.74 -28.12 16.84
C PRO A 231 18.88 -29.15 16.77
N PRO A 232 19.98 -28.91 17.50
CA PRO A 232 21.10 -29.86 17.56
C PRO A 232 20.64 -31.25 18.02
N GLY A 233 21.21 -32.30 17.42
CA GLY A 233 20.87 -33.70 17.70
C GLY A 233 19.51 -34.20 17.18
N SER A 234 18.74 -33.38 16.46
CA SER A 234 17.43 -33.78 15.91
C SER A 234 17.50 -34.65 14.65
N ALA A 235 18.58 -34.51 13.87
CA ALA A 235 18.81 -35.26 12.64
C ALA A 235 20.32 -35.34 12.37
N GLU A 236 20.77 -36.42 11.73
CA GLU A 236 22.17 -36.58 11.34
C GLU A 236 22.55 -35.53 10.27
N VAL A 237 23.73 -34.94 10.40
CA VAL A 237 24.31 -34.06 9.38
C VAL A 237 24.76 -34.94 8.20
N PRO A 238 24.29 -34.69 6.96
CA PRO A 238 24.69 -35.48 5.80
C PRO A 238 26.21 -35.54 5.64
N GLY A 239 26.74 -36.74 5.39
CA GLY A 239 28.19 -36.97 5.28
C GLY A 239 28.88 -36.09 4.23
N GLU A 240 28.21 -35.76 3.13
CA GLU A 240 28.73 -34.85 2.10
C GLU A 240 28.99 -33.43 2.63
N VAL A 241 28.12 -32.92 3.51
CA VAL A 241 28.28 -31.60 4.13
C VAL A 241 29.42 -31.64 5.14
N THR A 242 29.48 -32.68 5.97
CA THR A 242 30.58 -32.91 6.91
C THR A 242 31.93 -32.97 6.19
N GLU A 243 32.05 -33.76 5.11
CA GLU A 243 33.28 -33.87 4.31
C GLU A 243 33.70 -32.53 3.70
N LYS A 244 32.74 -31.74 3.19
CA LYS A 244 33.01 -30.40 2.64
C LYS A 244 33.62 -29.45 3.67
N ILE A 245 33.22 -29.58 4.95
CA ILE A 245 33.68 -28.75 6.06
C ILE A 245 35.01 -29.27 6.60
N GLU A 246 35.04 -30.54 7.04
CA GLU A 246 36.11 -31.12 7.84
C GLU A 246 37.40 -31.36 7.04
N ARG A 247 37.35 -31.44 5.70
CA ARG A 247 38.57 -31.58 4.86
C ARG A 247 39.60 -30.45 4.99
N PHE A 248 39.22 -29.33 5.62
CA PHE A 248 40.09 -28.18 5.87
C PHE A 248 40.56 -28.08 7.32
N LEU A 249 40.07 -28.95 8.21
CA LEU A 249 40.20 -28.81 9.65
C LEU A 249 41.00 -29.97 10.24
N ASP A 250 41.99 -29.65 11.06
CA ASP A 250 42.80 -30.65 11.78
C ASP A 250 42.05 -31.19 13.01
N HIS A 251 41.23 -30.34 13.62
CA HIS A 251 40.49 -30.63 14.86
C HIS A 251 39.00 -30.31 14.70
N PRO A 252 38.25 -31.09 13.90
CA PRO A 252 36.86 -30.80 13.57
C PRO A 252 35.88 -30.91 14.76
N GLU A 253 36.30 -31.46 15.90
CA GLU A 253 35.53 -31.54 17.15
C GLU A 253 35.38 -30.20 17.88
N ARG A 254 36.21 -29.20 17.56
CA ARG A 254 36.17 -27.89 18.22
C ARG A 254 34.90 -27.11 17.85
N PRO A 255 34.44 -26.21 18.74
CA PRO A 255 33.37 -25.25 18.46
C PRO A 255 33.48 -24.58 17.09
N CYS A 256 32.37 -24.54 16.37
CA CYS A 256 32.30 -24.04 15.00
C CYS A 256 31.73 -22.62 14.94
N ILE A 257 32.55 -21.64 14.58
CA ILE A 257 32.12 -20.28 14.26
C ILE A 257 31.69 -20.27 12.80
N LEU A 258 30.39 -20.16 12.55
CA LEU A 258 29.83 -20.25 11.21
C LEU A 258 29.45 -18.87 10.68
N ALA A 259 29.85 -18.57 9.44
CA ALA A 259 29.31 -17.45 8.68
C ALA A 259 28.82 -17.94 7.31
N ILE A 260 27.57 -17.64 7.00
CA ILE A 260 26.94 -17.94 5.71
C ILE A 260 26.51 -16.62 5.06
N ALA A 261 27.08 -16.30 3.91
CA ALA A 261 26.74 -15.10 3.17
C ALA A 261 27.17 -15.21 1.69
N ARG A 262 26.69 -14.27 0.86
CA ARG A 262 27.31 -14.06 -0.45
C ARG A 262 28.68 -13.38 -0.28
N ALA A 263 29.60 -13.63 -1.20
CA ALA A 263 30.87 -12.90 -1.29
C ALA A 263 30.62 -11.47 -1.81
N ASP A 264 30.12 -10.61 -0.93
CA ASP A 264 29.80 -9.21 -1.19
C ASP A 264 30.49 -8.35 -0.12
N GLU A 265 31.07 -7.22 -0.52
CA GLU A 265 31.82 -6.33 0.39
C GLU A 265 30.98 -5.88 1.59
N LYS A 266 29.66 -5.70 1.40
CA LYS A 266 28.75 -5.27 2.48
C LYS A 266 28.53 -6.34 3.54
N LYS A 267 28.78 -7.61 3.21
CA LYS A 267 28.72 -8.72 4.19
C LYS A 267 29.96 -8.78 5.07
N ASN A 268 31.03 -8.07 4.69
CA ASN A 268 32.18 -7.76 5.54
C ASN A 268 32.78 -8.98 6.28
N LEU A 269 32.81 -10.13 5.60
CA LEU A 269 33.41 -11.37 6.12
C LEU A 269 34.89 -11.20 6.49
N ARG A 270 35.57 -10.23 5.86
CA ARG A 270 36.97 -9.89 6.17
C ARG A 270 37.18 -9.51 7.64
N SER A 271 36.26 -8.76 8.26
CA SER A 271 36.40 -8.35 9.66
C SER A 271 36.34 -9.56 10.59
N LEU A 272 35.51 -10.55 10.27
CA LEU A 272 35.42 -11.79 11.03
C LEU A 272 36.70 -12.63 10.93
N VAL A 273 37.27 -12.79 9.73
CA VAL A 273 38.54 -13.51 9.57
C VAL A 273 39.66 -12.81 10.32
N LYS A 274 39.71 -11.48 10.24
CA LYS A 274 40.68 -10.67 10.96
C LYS A 274 40.54 -10.82 12.48
N ALA A 275 39.33 -10.68 13.02
CA ALA A 275 39.06 -10.85 14.45
C ALA A 275 39.47 -12.25 14.95
N PHE A 276 39.13 -13.29 14.19
CA PHE A 276 39.53 -14.66 14.51
C PHE A 276 41.04 -14.86 14.45
N GLY A 277 41.71 -14.30 13.43
CA GLY A 277 43.15 -14.43 13.22
C GLY A 277 44.00 -13.68 14.24
N GLU A 278 43.54 -12.54 14.75
CA GLU A 278 44.23 -11.75 15.77
C GLU A 278 44.23 -12.41 17.16
N SER A 279 43.27 -13.31 17.45
CA SER A 279 43.22 -14.04 18.73
C SER A 279 43.85 -15.42 18.62
N GLU A 280 45.04 -15.57 19.18
CA GLU A 280 45.69 -16.88 19.36
C GLU A 280 44.82 -17.83 20.20
N HIS A 281 44.10 -17.30 21.20
CA HIS A 281 43.17 -18.08 22.02
C HIS A 281 42.08 -18.72 21.17
N MET A 282 41.47 -17.96 20.26
CA MET A 282 40.41 -18.47 19.38
C MET A 282 40.90 -19.51 18.39
N ARG A 283 42.09 -19.29 17.78
CA ARG A 283 42.70 -20.24 16.83
C ARG A 283 42.93 -21.64 17.45
N HIS A 284 43.19 -21.71 18.75
CA HIS A 284 43.38 -22.99 19.45
C HIS A 284 42.09 -23.64 19.95
N ARG A 285 40.99 -22.90 20.07
CA ARG A 285 39.76 -23.37 20.74
C ARG A 285 38.57 -23.54 19.84
N ALA A 286 38.56 -22.94 18.65
CA ALA A 286 37.44 -22.98 17.74
C ALA A 286 37.92 -23.14 16.29
N ASN A 287 37.01 -23.54 15.41
CA ASN A 287 37.17 -23.53 13.98
C ASN A 287 36.29 -22.44 13.36
N LEU A 288 36.74 -21.80 12.29
CA LEU A 288 35.96 -20.84 11.54
C LEU A 288 35.50 -21.45 10.20
N VAL A 289 34.19 -21.48 9.95
CA VAL A 289 33.60 -22.03 8.71
C VAL A 289 32.94 -20.91 7.92
N LEU A 290 33.45 -20.66 6.71
CA LEU A 290 33.00 -19.58 5.83
C LEU A 290 32.30 -20.15 4.58
N VAL A 291 30.97 -20.13 4.58
CA VAL A 291 30.15 -20.47 3.40
C VAL A 291 29.87 -19.20 2.62
N ALA A 292 30.84 -18.79 1.79
CA ALA A 292 30.86 -17.49 1.10
C ALA A 292 30.56 -17.58 -0.42
N GLY A 293 29.39 -18.10 -0.78
CA GLY A 293 28.99 -18.33 -2.17
C GLY A 293 29.73 -19.48 -2.87
N ASN A 294 29.24 -19.89 -4.04
CA ASN A 294 29.84 -20.97 -4.83
C ASN A 294 30.99 -20.46 -5.70
N ARG A 295 32.10 -21.23 -5.80
CA ARG A 295 33.25 -20.86 -6.64
C ARG A 295 33.97 -22.06 -7.25
N ASP A 296 34.28 -21.97 -8.54
CA ASP A 296 35.23 -22.86 -9.22
C ASP A 296 36.63 -22.22 -9.27
N LYS A 297 36.72 -21.07 -9.95
CA LYS A 297 37.93 -20.26 -10.13
C LYS A 297 37.68 -18.82 -9.70
N ILE A 298 38.45 -18.32 -8.74
CA ILE A 298 38.30 -16.95 -8.20
C ILE A 298 38.48 -15.89 -9.31
N SER A 299 39.40 -16.13 -10.25
CA SER A 299 39.63 -15.24 -11.40
C SER A 299 38.42 -15.07 -12.32
N GLN A 300 37.43 -15.96 -12.27
CA GLN A 300 36.22 -15.93 -13.08
C GLN A 300 35.00 -15.36 -12.35
N LEU A 301 35.12 -15.07 -11.05
CA LEU A 301 34.06 -14.40 -10.29
C LEU A 301 33.86 -12.97 -10.79
N ASP A 302 32.69 -12.39 -10.51
CA ASP A 302 32.48 -10.96 -10.71
C ASP A 302 33.49 -10.13 -9.90
N PRO A 303 33.77 -8.87 -10.30
CA PRO A 303 34.83 -8.08 -9.67
C PRO A 303 34.69 -7.93 -8.15
N GLY A 304 33.46 -7.80 -7.63
CA GLY A 304 33.19 -7.64 -6.20
C GLY A 304 33.48 -8.93 -5.44
N ALA A 305 32.88 -10.05 -5.87
CA ALA A 305 33.11 -11.35 -5.24
C ALA A 305 34.57 -11.81 -5.35
N ARG A 306 35.23 -11.51 -6.48
CA ARG A 306 36.66 -11.78 -6.67
C ARG A 306 37.50 -11.03 -5.64
N LYS A 307 37.25 -9.73 -5.44
CA LYS A 307 37.96 -8.91 -4.46
C LYS A 307 37.79 -9.47 -3.05
N VAL A 308 36.55 -9.77 -2.64
CA VAL A 308 36.26 -10.37 -1.33
C VAL A 308 37.03 -11.67 -1.14
N TRP A 309 36.98 -12.60 -2.10
CA TRP A 309 37.71 -13.87 -1.97
C TRP A 309 39.23 -13.71 -1.96
N THR A 310 39.79 -12.76 -2.73
CA THR A 310 41.22 -12.45 -2.68
C THR A 310 41.61 -11.96 -1.29
N GLU A 311 40.85 -11.03 -0.70
CA GLU A 311 41.08 -10.52 0.65
C GLU A 311 40.98 -11.63 1.71
N LEU A 312 39.95 -12.50 1.62
CA LEU A 312 39.80 -13.61 2.56
C LEU A 312 40.98 -14.58 2.52
N LEU A 313 41.47 -14.94 1.33
CA LEU A 313 42.62 -15.83 1.19
C LEU A 313 43.92 -15.19 1.67
N GLN A 314 44.11 -13.89 1.42
CA GLN A 314 45.26 -13.15 1.96
C GLN A 314 45.25 -13.17 3.48
N LEU A 315 44.12 -12.89 4.13
CA LEU A 315 44.02 -12.94 5.59
C LEU A 315 44.25 -14.35 6.15
N ILE A 316 43.75 -15.39 5.48
CA ILE A 316 44.01 -16.78 5.88
C ILE A 316 45.51 -17.09 5.85
N ASP A 317 46.23 -16.61 4.85
CA ASP A 317 47.67 -16.78 4.72
C ASP A 317 48.45 -15.92 5.74
N ASP A 318 48.12 -14.64 5.85
CA ASP A 318 48.78 -13.67 6.74
C ASP A 318 48.73 -14.09 8.22
N TYR A 319 47.62 -14.72 8.65
CA TYR A 319 47.42 -15.19 10.03
C TYR A 319 47.71 -16.70 10.23
N ASP A 320 48.23 -17.39 9.20
CA ASP A 320 48.53 -18.83 9.20
C ASP A 320 47.35 -19.69 9.70
N LEU A 321 46.17 -19.52 9.08
CA LEU A 321 44.90 -20.11 9.52
C LEU A 321 44.58 -21.47 8.88
N TYR A 322 45.58 -22.12 8.29
CA TYR A 322 45.44 -23.46 7.73
C TYR A 322 45.12 -24.48 8.83
N GLY A 323 44.23 -25.45 8.56
CA GLY A 323 43.82 -26.45 9.56
C GLY A 323 42.77 -25.97 10.58
N VAL A 324 42.47 -24.66 10.62
CA VAL A 324 41.48 -24.08 11.56
C VAL A 324 40.39 -23.25 10.87
N VAL A 325 40.56 -22.90 9.59
CA VAL A 325 39.53 -22.24 8.75
C VAL A 325 39.06 -23.18 7.63
N SER A 326 37.74 -23.39 7.57
CA SER A 326 37.08 -24.11 6.48
C SER A 326 36.43 -23.14 5.49
N ILE A 327 36.69 -23.35 4.20
CA ILE A 327 36.14 -22.55 3.09
C ILE A 327 35.48 -23.44 2.03
N PRO A 328 34.33 -24.09 2.33
CA PRO A 328 33.61 -24.93 1.38
C PRO A 328 33.43 -24.24 0.03
N LYS A 329 33.68 -24.98 -1.07
CA LYS A 329 33.64 -24.42 -2.43
C LYS A 329 32.25 -24.37 -3.03
N HIS A 330 31.43 -25.38 -2.72
CA HIS A 330 30.11 -25.56 -3.28
C HIS A 330 29.12 -25.94 -2.19
N HIS A 331 27.93 -25.38 -2.29
CA HIS A 331 26.75 -25.78 -1.53
C HIS A 331 25.51 -25.70 -2.43
N GLN A 332 24.52 -26.51 -2.11
CA GLN A 332 23.16 -26.40 -2.63
C GLN A 332 22.23 -25.80 -1.57
N PRO A 333 21.11 -25.16 -1.98
CA PRO A 333 20.18 -24.54 -1.02
C PRO A 333 19.63 -25.50 0.03
N ASP A 334 19.51 -26.79 -0.29
CA ASP A 334 19.05 -27.85 0.62
C ASP A 334 20.09 -28.34 1.62
N GLU A 335 21.36 -28.03 1.38
CA GLU A 335 22.45 -28.30 2.32
C GLU A 335 22.57 -27.23 3.40
N ILE A 336 22.02 -26.02 3.20
CA ILE A 336 22.14 -24.90 4.14
C ILE A 336 21.68 -25.24 5.56
N PRO A 337 20.53 -25.89 5.79
CA PRO A 337 20.14 -26.30 7.15
C PRO A 337 21.14 -27.25 7.82
N ALA A 338 21.86 -28.07 7.04
CA ALA A 338 22.87 -28.96 7.57
C ALA A 338 24.15 -28.23 8.03
N PHE A 339 24.52 -27.11 7.38
CA PHE A 339 25.62 -26.27 7.86
C PHE A 339 25.30 -25.66 9.23
N TYR A 340 24.06 -25.15 9.42
CA TYR A 340 23.63 -24.65 10.71
C TYR A 340 23.59 -25.76 11.79
N ARG A 341 23.03 -26.93 11.47
CA ARG A 341 23.05 -28.08 12.39
C ARG A 341 24.47 -28.50 12.77
N TYR A 342 25.37 -28.61 11.79
CA TYR A 342 26.78 -28.94 12.04
C TYR A 342 27.39 -27.98 13.06
N ALA A 343 27.19 -26.68 12.89
CA ALA A 343 27.71 -25.70 13.85
C ALA A 343 27.05 -25.83 15.23
N ALA A 344 25.74 -26.11 15.29
CA ALA A 344 25.00 -26.28 16.54
C ALA A 344 25.45 -27.53 17.31
N ASP A 345 25.66 -28.65 16.60
CA ASP A 345 26.11 -29.93 17.16
C ASP A 345 27.52 -29.81 17.77
N LYS A 346 28.37 -28.96 17.18
CA LYS A 346 29.72 -28.65 17.70
C LYS A 346 29.71 -27.59 18.80
N LYS A 347 28.55 -27.14 19.31
CA LYS A 347 28.43 -26.05 20.30
C LYS A 347 29.08 -24.74 19.82
N GLY A 348 28.92 -24.47 18.54
CA GLY A 348 29.42 -23.27 17.87
C GLY A 348 28.45 -22.08 17.90
N LEU A 349 28.73 -21.05 17.12
CA LEU A 349 27.84 -19.88 16.99
C LEU A 349 27.77 -19.42 15.54
N PHE A 350 26.72 -18.67 15.21
CA PHE A 350 26.60 -18.02 13.91
C PHE A 350 26.99 -16.54 13.99
N VAL A 351 27.76 -16.06 13.02
CA VAL A 351 28.22 -14.67 12.97
C VAL A 351 27.75 -13.98 11.69
N ASN A 352 27.07 -12.85 11.83
CA ASN A 352 26.71 -11.95 10.74
C ASN A 352 27.43 -10.60 10.93
N PRO A 353 28.63 -10.42 10.36
CA PRO A 353 29.42 -9.20 10.49
C PRO A 353 29.08 -8.15 9.42
N ALA A 354 27.90 -8.20 8.80
CA ALA A 354 27.53 -7.29 7.72
C ALA A 354 27.51 -5.83 8.18
N LEU A 355 27.85 -4.89 7.30
CA LEU A 355 27.79 -3.46 7.61
C LEU A 355 26.36 -2.98 7.86
N THR A 356 25.39 -3.65 7.24
CA THR A 356 23.96 -3.44 7.43
C THR A 356 23.22 -4.74 7.12
N GLU A 357 22.23 -5.09 7.94
CA GLU A 357 21.37 -6.24 7.72
C GLU A 357 19.90 -5.82 7.85
N PRO A 358 19.22 -5.47 6.74
CA PRO A 358 17.87 -4.87 6.81
C PRO A 358 16.82 -5.74 7.50
N PHE A 359 16.95 -7.07 7.44
CA PHE A 359 16.03 -7.99 8.12
C PHE A 359 16.75 -9.11 8.87
N GLY A 360 17.61 -9.88 8.21
CA GLY A 360 18.39 -10.94 8.87
C GLY A 360 17.78 -12.33 8.84
N LEU A 361 17.30 -12.80 7.67
CA LEU A 361 16.82 -14.19 7.50
C LEU A 361 17.82 -15.23 8.01
N THR A 362 19.11 -15.06 7.70
CA THR A 362 20.15 -16.00 8.14
C THR A 362 20.32 -16.07 9.66
N LEU A 363 19.91 -15.04 10.40
CA LEU A 363 19.90 -15.04 11.87
C LEU A 363 18.71 -15.83 12.40
N ILE A 364 17.54 -15.71 11.76
CA ILE A 364 16.35 -16.50 12.09
C ILE A 364 16.62 -17.98 11.81
N GLU A 365 17.23 -18.30 10.66
CA GLU A 365 17.63 -19.66 10.27
C GLU A 365 18.63 -20.27 11.28
N ALA A 366 19.63 -19.48 11.70
CA ALA A 366 20.58 -19.89 12.74
C ALA A 366 19.88 -20.16 14.07
N ALA A 367 19.04 -19.23 14.52
CA ALA A 367 18.28 -19.35 15.77
C ALA A 367 17.31 -20.54 15.74
N ALA A 368 16.65 -20.80 14.60
CA ALA A 368 15.78 -21.96 14.36
C ALA A 368 16.54 -23.30 14.42
N SER A 369 17.86 -23.26 14.17
CA SER A 369 18.75 -24.42 14.31
C SER A 369 19.36 -24.53 15.72
N GLY A 370 19.01 -23.63 16.63
CA GLY A 370 19.52 -23.58 17.99
C GLY A 370 20.92 -22.96 18.12
N LEU A 371 21.38 -22.16 17.15
CA LEU A 371 22.65 -21.45 17.26
C LEU A 371 22.49 -20.11 17.96
N PRO A 372 23.37 -19.82 18.95
CA PRO A 372 23.59 -18.45 19.38
C PRO A 372 24.14 -17.59 18.23
N VAL A 373 23.83 -16.30 18.26
CA VAL A 373 24.19 -15.37 17.18
C VAL A 373 25.04 -14.20 17.67
N LEU A 374 26.04 -13.82 16.86
CA LEU A 374 26.67 -12.50 16.93
C LEU A 374 26.34 -11.76 15.65
N ALA A 375 25.73 -10.58 15.76
CA ALA A 375 25.19 -9.89 14.60
C ALA A 375 25.46 -8.39 14.66
N THR A 376 25.59 -7.77 13.49
CA THR A 376 25.70 -6.32 13.38
C THR A 376 24.60 -5.59 14.16
N ASN A 377 24.96 -4.47 14.78
CA ASN A 377 24.01 -3.59 15.45
C ASN A 377 23.21 -2.71 14.48
N ASP A 378 23.21 -2.97 13.17
CA ASP A 378 22.49 -2.20 12.16
C ASP A 378 21.39 -3.02 11.45
N GLY A 379 20.14 -2.58 11.61
CA GLY A 379 18.95 -3.14 10.97
C GLY A 379 18.19 -4.19 11.79
N GLY A 380 17.61 -5.17 11.09
CA GLY A 380 16.77 -6.21 11.67
C GLY A 380 17.40 -7.09 12.77
N PRO A 381 18.74 -7.25 12.87
CA PRO A 381 19.32 -7.95 14.02
C PRO A 381 18.93 -7.37 15.38
N ARG A 382 18.70 -6.05 15.50
CA ARG A 382 18.25 -5.44 16.76
C ARG A 382 16.93 -6.03 17.24
N ASP A 383 15.98 -6.14 16.33
CA ASP A 383 14.65 -6.70 16.60
C ASP A 383 14.75 -8.20 16.92
N ILE A 384 15.53 -8.95 16.13
CA ILE A 384 15.71 -10.39 16.31
C ILE A 384 16.32 -10.69 17.69
N LEU A 385 17.38 -9.99 18.09
CA LEU A 385 18.00 -10.24 19.38
C LEU A 385 17.15 -9.76 20.55
N ALA A 386 16.34 -8.72 20.38
CA ALA A 386 15.38 -8.29 21.41
C ALA A 386 14.29 -9.34 21.66
N ASN A 387 13.77 -9.96 20.60
CA ASN A 387 12.73 -10.98 20.67
C ASN A 387 13.27 -12.35 21.09
N CYS A 388 14.40 -12.77 20.49
CA CYS A 388 14.93 -14.12 20.66
C CYS A 388 15.92 -14.24 21.81
N GLN A 389 16.54 -13.15 22.29
CA GLN A 389 17.51 -13.16 23.40
C GLN A 389 18.57 -14.28 23.29
N ASN A 390 19.04 -14.53 22.06
CA ASN A 390 19.90 -15.67 21.71
C ASN A 390 21.30 -15.26 21.27
N GLY A 391 21.77 -14.07 21.65
CA GLY A 391 23.00 -13.53 21.08
C GLY A 391 23.43 -12.17 21.62
N GLU A 392 24.37 -11.54 20.93
CA GLU A 392 24.90 -10.21 21.20
C GLU A 392 25.06 -9.40 19.90
N LEU A 393 24.82 -8.09 19.99
CA LEU A 393 25.03 -7.15 18.88
C LEU A 393 26.47 -6.64 18.89
N ILE A 394 27.09 -6.52 17.72
CA ILE A 394 28.47 -6.05 17.55
C ILE A 394 28.54 -4.88 16.56
N ASP A 395 29.56 -4.02 16.72
CA ASP A 395 29.96 -3.09 15.66
C ASP A 395 30.90 -3.85 14.70
N PRO A 396 30.51 -4.08 13.43
CA PRO A 396 31.32 -4.86 12.48
C PRO A 396 32.62 -4.17 12.04
N LEU A 397 32.80 -2.89 12.37
CA LEU A 397 34.00 -2.11 12.09
C LEU A 397 35.01 -2.12 13.25
N ASP A 398 34.56 -2.47 14.46
CA ASP A 398 35.41 -2.61 15.65
C ASP A 398 35.89 -4.07 15.79
N VAL A 399 37.02 -4.36 15.16
CA VAL A 399 37.62 -5.71 15.14
C VAL A 399 37.99 -6.19 16.55
N PRO A 400 38.66 -5.39 17.42
CA PRO A 400 38.88 -5.77 18.82
C PRO A 400 37.61 -6.16 19.57
N ALA A 401 36.54 -5.36 19.47
CA ALA A 401 35.28 -5.68 20.13
C ALA A 401 34.63 -6.97 19.59
N LEU A 402 34.72 -7.21 18.28
CA LEU A 402 34.27 -8.46 17.67
C LEU A 402 35.08 -9.67 18.20
N THR A 403 36.40 -9.53 18.34
CA THR A 403 37.26 -10.58 18.92
C THR A 403 36.84 -10.92 20.35
N GLU A 404 36.65 -9.91 21.20
CA GLU A 404 36.19 -10.14 22.58
C GLU A 404 34.81 -10.79 22.63
N ALA A 405 33.89 -10.41 21.74
CA ALA A 405 32.56 -11.02 21.65
C ALA A 405 32.63 -12.50 21.25
N LEU A 406 33.53 -12.87 20.31
CA LEU A 406 33.78 -14.26 19.93
C LEU A 406 34.31 -15.09 21.11
N GLU A 407 35.26 -14.54 21.88
CA GLU A 407 35.82 -15.20 23.06
C GLU A 407 34.76 -15.38 24.17
N ARG A 408 33.94 -14.36 24.43
CA ARG A 408 32.82 -14.45 25.39
C ARG A 408 31.78 -15.49 24.96
N ALA A 409 31.43 -15.54 23.67
CA ALA A 409 30.39 -16.44 23.18
C ALA A 409 30.81 -17.92 23.17
N THR A 410 32.12 -18.22 23.11
CA THR A 410 32.66 -19.58 23.04
C THR A 410 33.17 -20.14 24.38
N SER A 411 33.22 -19.31 25.43
CA SER A 411 33.82 -19.68 26.73
C SER A 411 32.83 -20.23 27.76
N ASP A 412 31.51 -20.03 27.59
CA ASP A 412 30.48 -20.38 28.57
C ASP A 412 29.42 -21.34 28.00
N PRO A 413 29.51 -22.65 28.31
CA PRO A 413 28.55 -23.66 27.85
C PRO A 413 27.12 -23.47 28.40
N GLU A 414 26.96 -22.92 29.61
CA GLU A 414 25.63 -22.69 30.19
C GLU A 414 24.93 -21.55 29.46
N ARG A 415 25.65 -20.45 29.22
CA ARG A 415 25.17 -19.33 28.39
C ARG A 415 24.79 -19.80 26.98
N TRP A 416 25.61 -20.66 26.38
CA TRP A 416 25.32 -21.24 25.07
C TRP A 416 23.98 -21.98 25.06
N GLN A 417 23.75 -22.85 26.05
CA GLN A 417 22.53 -23.65 26.13
C GLN A 417 21.29 -22.78 26.35
N GLN A 418 21.41 -21.73 27.17
CA GLN A 418 20.33 -20.76 27.38
C GLN A 418 20.01 -20.00 26.08
N GLN A 419 21.03 -19.49 25.38
CA GLN A 419 20.84 -18.76 24.12
C GLN A 419 20.27 -19.65 23.02
N SER A 420 20.72 -20.91 22.93
CA SER A 420 20.16 -21.91 22.01
C SER A 420 18.66 -22.11 22.25
N THR A 421 18.27 -22.31 23.51
CA THR A 421 16.87 -22.52 23.91
C THR A 421 16.01 -21.28 23.64
N ASN A 422 16.52 -20.10 23.99
CA ASN A 422 15.84 -18.83 23.74
C ASN A 422 15.65 -18.57 22.25
N GLY A 423 16.66 -18.88 21.42
CA GLY A 423 16.60 -18.72 19.96
C GLY A 423 15.50 -19.56 19.33
N LEU A 424 15.42 -20.84 19.70
CA LEU A 424 14.38 -21.75 19.23
C LEU A 424 12.98 -21.25 19.61
N LYS A 425 12.80 -20.85 20.87
CA LYS A 425 11.53 -20.32 21.37
C LYS A 425 11.15 -19.00 20.69
N GLY A 426 12.07 -18.04 20.63
CA GLY A 426 11.82 -16.72 20.07
C GLY A 426 11.51 -16.76 18.57
N VAL A 427 12.16 -17.65 17.81
CA VAL A 427 11.81 -17.88 16.40
C VAL A 427 10.40 -18.44 16.29
N SER A 428 10.08 -19.48 17.07
CA SER A 428 8.73 -20.07 17.08
C SER A 428 7.65 -19.02 17.38
N ASP A 429 7.88 -18.20 18.39
CA ASP A 429 6.89 -17.23 18.90
C ASP A 429 6.73 -16.00 17.98
N HIS A 430 7.79 -15.56 17.28
CA HIS A 430 7.77 -14.26 16.58
C HIS A 430 8.05 -14.32 15.08
N TYR A 431 8.81 -15.30 14.60
CA TYR A 431 9.32 -15.33 13.22
C TYR A 431 8.79 -16.51 12.39
N THR A 432 7.80 -17.25 12.91
CA THR A 432 6.99 -18.19 12.14
C THR A 432 5.72 -17.52 11.65
N TRP A 433 5.07 -18.10 10.63
CA TRP A 433 3.78 -17.58 10.17
C TRP A 433 2.67 -17.70 11.22
N SER A 434 2.70 -18.73 12.07
CA SER A 434 1.78 -18.84 13.22
C SER A 434 2.04 -17.73 14.24
N GLY A 435 3.29 -17.50 14.64
CA GLY A 435 3.64 -16.43 15.58
C GLY A 435 3.32 -15.02 15.04
N HIS A 436 3.54 -14.82 13.74
CA HIS A 436 3.11 -13.62 13.04
C HIS A 436 1.60 -13.41 13.15
N VAL A 437 0.80 -14.43 12.84
CA VAL A 437 -0.67 -14.33 12.85
C VAL A 437 -1.22 -14.07 14.25
N GLU A 438 -0.67 -14.68 15.29
CA GLU A 438 -1.06 -14.40 16.68
C GLU A 438 -0.83 -12.91 17.02
N THR A 439 0.40 -12.42 16.81
CA THR A 439 0.75 -11.01 17.06
C THR A 439 -0.10 -10.06 16.21
N TYR A 440 -0.34 -10.42 14.95
CA TYR A 440 -1.18 -9.67 14.03
C TYR A 440 -2.62 -9.56 14.54
N LEU A 441 -3.25 -10.69 14.89
CA LEU A 441 -4.62 -10.70 15.40
C LEU A 441 -4.75 -9.93 16.72
N GLU A 442 -3.78 -10.05 17.62
CA GLU A 442 -3.72 -9.25 18.86
C GLU A 442 -3.67 -7.75 18.56
N ALA A 443 -2.82 -7.32 17.62
CA ALA A 443 -2.72 -5.92 17.20
C ALA A 443 -4.02 -5.41 16.54
N THR A 444 -4.77 -6.28 15.85
CA THR A 444 -6.05 -5.91 15.24
C THR A 444 -7.23 -5.90 16.21
N ALA A 445 -7.13 -6.57 17.36
CA ALA A 445 -8.26 -6.76 18.27
C ALA A 445 -8.93 -5.43 18.69
N GLY A 446 -8.12 -4.42 19.02
CA GLY A 446 -8.62 -3.10 19.42
C GLY A 446 -9.27 -2.30 18.29
N LEU A 447 -9.00 -2.64 17.02
CA LEU A 447 -9.56 -1.92 15.86
C LEU A 447 -11.03 -2.29 15.60
N LEU A 448 -11.45 -3.45 16.08
CA LEU A 448 -12.76 -4.03 15.76
C LEU A 448 -13.90 -3.50 16.66
N GLU A 449 -13.58 -2.84 17.77
CA GLU A 449 -14.58 -2.35 18.74
C GLU A 449 -15.29 -1.06 18.28
N GLU A 450 -14.69 -0.26 17.38
CA GLU A 450 -15.18 1.08 17.00
C GLU A 450 -15.99 1.13 15.67
N ILE A 451 -16.33 -0.01 15.07
CA ILE A 451 -16.82 -0.04 13.69
C ILE A 451 -18.34 0.15 13.60
N THR A 452 -18.78 1.24 12.97
CA THR A 452 -20.13 1.30 12.37
C THR A 452 -20.04 1.03 10.87
N LYS A 453 -20.31 -0.21 10.45
CA LYS A 453 -20.37 -0.55 9.02
C LYS A 453 -21.60 0.08 8.35
N PRO A 454 -21.51 0.54 7.10
CA PRO A 454 -22.67 1.02 6.36
C PRO A 454 -23.67 -0.13 6.18
N HIS A 455 -24.93 0.12 6.52
CA HIS A 455 -26.00 -0.85 6.31
C HIS A 455 -26.29 -1.00 4.82
N LEU A 456 -25.99 -2.18 4.26
CA LEU A 456 -26.47 -2.55 2.93
C LEU A 456 -27.98 -2.78 3.00
N ILE A 457 -28.76 -1.93 2.31
CA ILE A 457 -30.21 -2.07 2.26
C ILE A 457 -30.56 -3.37 1.52
N LYS A 458 -31.23 -4.30 2.23
CA LYS A 458 -31.76 -5.56 1.66
C LYS A 458 -33.18 -5.40 1.10
N GLU A 459 -33.92 -4.36 1.50
CA GLU A 459 -35.36 -4.19 1.21
C GLU A 459 -35.70 -2.95 0.36
N LYS A 460 -36.77 -3.06 -0.42
CA LYS A 460 -37.28 -1.98 -1.28
C LYS A 460 -37.97 -0.90 -0.44
N VAL A 461 -37.32 0.25 -0.26
CA VAL A 461 -38.00 1.49 0.20
C VAL A 461 -39.00 1.93 -0.90
N ARG A 462 -40.10 2.60 -0.54
CA ARG A 462 -41.10 3.13 -1.50
C ARG A 462 -40.68 4.51 -2.03
N THR A 463 -39.57 4.59 -2.76
CA THR A 463 -39.12 5.78 -3.51
C THR A 463 -38.71 5.38 -4.94
N ALA A 464 -38.46 6.35 -5.84
CA ALA A 464 -38.05 6.06 -7.23
C ALA A 464 -36.63 5.45 -7.33
N LEU A 465 -35.71 5.83 -6.43
CA LEU A 465 -34.31 5.34 -6.38
C LEU A 465 -34.16 3.80 -6.20
N PRO A 466 -34.93 3.12 -5.34
CA PRO A 466 -35.00 1.65 -5.28
C PRO A 466 -35.36 0.95 -6.60
N LEU A 467 -36.03 1.67 -7.49
CA LEU A 467 -36.33 1.16 -8.83
C LEU A 467 -35.24 1.55 -9.81
N ALA A 468 -34.48 2.63 -9.57
CA ALA A 468 -33.44 3.15 -10.45
C ALA A 468 -32.40 2.09 -10.84
N ASP A 469 -32.08 1.99 -12.13
CA ASP A 469 -31.01 1.13 -12.65
C ASP A 469 -29.78 1.93 -13.08
N ARG A 470 -29.92 3.26 -13.18
CA ARG A 470 -28.91 4.25 -13.54
C ARG A 470 -29.20 5.58 -12.86
N ILE A 471 -28.20 6.42 -12.73
CA ILE A 471 -28.34 7.77 -12.14
C ILE A 471 -27.41 8.76 -12.83
N MET A 472 -27.90 9.98 -13.05
CA MET A 472 -27.05 11.09 -13.48
C MET A 472 -26.92 12.15 -12.38
N PHE A 473 -25.74 12.77 -12.30
CA PHE A 473 -25.43 13.84 -11.36
C PHE A 473 -24.90 15.08 -12.09
N THR A 474 -25.29 16.26 -11.62
CA THR A 474 -24.75 17.54 -12.10
C THR A 474 -24.43 18.48 -10.93
N GLY A 475 -23.45 19.37 -11.12
CA GLY A 475 -23.15 20.45 -10.18
C GLY A 475 -24.05 21.67 -10.33
N LEU A 476 -24.07 22.51 -9.28
CA LEU A 476 -24.69 23.84 -9.25
C LEU A 476 -23.69 24.93 -8.83
N GLU A 477 -22.39 24.72 -9.08
CA GLU A 477 -21.35 25.70 -8.69
C GLU A 477 -21.58 27.05 -9.40
N ASP A 478 -22.02 27.01 -10.65
CA ASP A 478 -22.23 28.17 -11.52
C ASP A 478 -23.71 28.49 -11.72
N ASN A 479 -23.97 29.68 -12.26
CA ASN A 479 -25.33 30.18 -12.43
C ASN A 479 -26.06 29.38 -13.52
N PRO A 480 -27.16 28.68 -13.20
CA PRO A 480 -27.91 27.93 -14.20
C PRO A 480 -28.48 28.81 -15.34
N LEU A 481 -28.54 30.14 -15.19
CA LEU A 481 -28.89 31.08 -16.27
C LEU A 481 -27.97 30.99 -17.49
N ASP A 482 -26.73 30.55 -17.30
CA ASP A 482 -25.80 30.37 -18.43
C ASP A 482 -26.19 29.15 -19.29
N SER A 483 -27.16 28.36 -18.84
CA SER A 483 -27.74 27.25 -19.60
C SER A 483 -28.82 27.75 -20.54
N ASP A 484 -28.83 27.25 -21.77
CA ASP A 484 -29.91 27.46 -22.73
C ASP A 484 -31.26 27.00 -22.12
N PRO A 485 -32.31 27.85 -22.10
CA PRO A 485 -33.66 27.45 -21.67
C PRO A 485 -34.17 26.16 -22.35
N ALA A 486 -33.80 25.93 -23.61
CA ALA A 486 -34.14 24.69 -24.32
C ALA A 486 -33.48 23.45 -23.68
N ALA A 487 -32.24 23.57 -23.20
CA ALA A 487 -31.55 22.50 -22.49
C ALA A 487 -32.20 22.21 -21.13
N ILE A 488 -32.67 23.24 -20.42
CA ILE A 488 -33.41 23.06 -19.15
C ILE A 488 -34.73 22.33 -19.40
N GLU A 489 -35.49 22.70 -20.43
CA GLU A 489 -36.72 22.00 -20.80
C GLU A 489 -36.44 20.54 -21.14
N ARG A 490 -35.41 20.29 -21.96
CA ARG A 490 -35.02 18.93 -22.35
C ARG A 490 -34.60 18.08 -21.16
N LEU A 491 -33.87 18.66 -20.20
CA LEU A 491 -33.53 18.00 -18.94
C LEU A 491 -34.78 17.65 -18.11
N ARG A 492 -35.79 18.54 -18.10
CA ARG A 492 -37.07 18.29 -17.44
C ARG A 492 -37.84 17.15 -18.10
N GLU A 493 -37.92 17.14 -19.43
CA GLU A 493 -38.51 16.04 -20.19
C GLU A 493 -37.82 14.71 -19.89
N LEU A 494 -36.49 14.70 -19.91
CA LEU A 494 -35.67 13.52 -19.67
C LEU A 494 -35.93 12.94 -18.27
N THR A 495 -35.94 13.79 -17.25
CA THR A 495 -36.18 13.39 -15.85
C THR A 495 -37.64 13.06 -15.54
N ALA A 496 -38.59 13.60 -16.31
CA ALA A 496 -40.02 13.29 -16.18
C ALA A 496 -40.47 12.09 -17.03
N SER A 497 -39.63 11.60 -17.94
CA SER A 497 -39.98 10.54 -18.88
C SER A 497 -40.16 9.17 -18.19
N ASN A 498 -40.91 8.28 -18.84
CA ASN A 498 -41.04 6.87 -18.46
C ASN A 498 -39.82 6.02 -18.89
N ILE A 499 -38.64 6.63 -19.11
CA ILE A 499 -37.39 5.87 -19.20
C ILE A 499 -37.37 4.98 -17.97
N PRO A 500 -37.24 3.64 -18.11
CA PRO A 500 -37.17 2.80 -16.95
C PRO A 500 -36.01 3.30 -16.09
N LYS A 501 -36.35 3.86 -14.93
CA LYS A 501 -35.48 3.82 -13.75
C LYS A 501 -34.22 4.72 -13.85
N LEU A 502 -34.34 5.91 -14.45
CA LEU A 502 -33.32 6.96 -14.39
C LEU A 502 -33.50 7.81 -13.12
N GLY A 503 -32.49 7.83 -12.25
CA GLY A 503 -32.42 8.79 -11.14
C GLY A 503 -31.74 10.10 -11.54
N PHE A 504 -32.15 11.20 -10.93
CA PHE A 504 -31.51 12.51 -11.09
C PHE A 504 -30.96 13.04 -9.77
N GLY A 505 -29.69 13.44 -9.75
CA GLY A 505 -29.01 13.95 -8.57
C GLY A 505 -28.27 15.26 -8.81
N ILE A 506 -28.07 16.00 -7.73
CA ILE A 506 -27.24 17.21 -7.71
C ILE A 506 -26.06 17.00 -6.76
N ALA A 507 -24.86 17.39 -7.19
CA ALA A 507 -23.64 17.32 -6.39
C ALA A 507 -22.87 18.66 -6.37
N THR A 508 -22.91 19.39 -5.26
CA THR A 508 -22.42 20.77 -5.17
C THR A 508 -21.78 21.11 -3.82
N GLY A 509 -20.89 22.11 -3.82
CA GLY A 509 -20.32 22.74 -2.64
C GLY A 509 -21.26 23.67 -1.88
N ARG A 510 -22.39 24.03 -2.49
CA ARG A 510 -23.43 24.88 -1.88
C ARG A 510 -24.22 24.12 -0.80
N SER A 511 -24.86 24.88 0.08
CA SER A 511 -25.81 24.36 1.07
C SER A 511 -27.12 23.93 0.40
N LEU A 512 -27.87 23.02 1.04
CA LEU A 512 -29.19 22.59 0.57
C LEU A 512 -30.14 23.78 0.33
N LYS A 513 -30.16 24.76 1.23
CA LYS A 513 -30.98 25.98 1.13
C LYS A 513 -30.66 26.77 -0.15
N MET A 514 -29.37 27.01 -0.43
CA MET A 514 -28.93 27.72 -1.63
C MET A 514 -29.22 26.93 -2.91
N SER A 515 -28.95 25.63 -2.89
CA SER A 515 -29.21 24.75 -4.04
C SER A 515 -30.69 24.74 -4.42
N ARG A 516 -31.59 24.64 -3.43
CA ARG A 516 -33.03 24.70 -3.66
C ARG A 516 -33.50 26.04 -4.21
N ALA A 517 -32.99 27.14 -3.66
CA ALA A 517 -33.31 28.47 -4.17
C ALA A 517 -32.94 28.62 -5.66
N LEU A 518 -31.82 28.03 -6.10
CA LEU A 518 -31.42 28.02 -7.51
C LEU A 518 -32.32 27.09 -8.35
N ILE A 519 -32.63 25.90 -7.87
CA ILE A 519 -33.51 24.95 -8.57
C ILE A 519 -34.87 25.59 -8.83
N GLU A 520 -35.47 26.20 -7.81
CA GLU A 520 -36.76 26.89 -7.91
C GLU A 520 -36.68 28.12 -8.81
N LYS A 521 -35.68 28.99 -8.62
CA LYS A 521 -35.47 30.20 -9.43
C LYS A 521 -35.30 29.90 -10.92
N HIS A 522 -34.67 28.79 -11.27
CA HIS A 522 -34.35 28.42 -12.65
C HIS A 522 -35.28 27.34 -13.23
N GLY A 523 -36.29 26.89 -12.47
CA GLY A 523 -37.24 25.88 -12.91
C GLY A 523 -36.59 24.53 -13.25
N LEU A 524 -35.50 24.17 -12.56
CA LEU A 524 -34.81 22.89 -12.75
C LEU A 524 -35.67 21.72 -12.22
N PRO A 525 -35.50 20.50 -12.77
CA PRO A 525 -36.19 19.34 -12.21
C PRO A 525 -35.77 19.08 -10.76
N GLU A 526 -36.73 18.67 -9.94
CA GLU A 526 -36.48 18.33 -8.54
C GLU A 526 -35.63 17.05 -8.45
N PRO A 527 -34.44 17.08 -7.83
CA PRO A 527 -33.56 15.93 -7.67
C PRO A 527 -34.13 14.84 -6.76
N ASP A 528 -33.81 13.59 -7.08
CA ASP A 528 -33.98 12.44 -6.20
C ASP A 528 -32.93 12.39 -5.09
N VAL A 529 -31.73 12.93 -5.37
CA VAL A 529 -30.59 12.96 -4.44
C VAL A 529 -29.93 14.33 -4.46
N TYR A 530 -29.71 14.88 -3.28
CA TYR A 530 -28.88 16.07 -3.08
C TYR A 530 -27.60 15.66 -2.36
N ILE A 531 -26.45 15.94 -2.97
CA ILE A 531 -25.12 15.89 -2.36
C ILE A 531 -24.68 17.35 -2.21
N THR A 532 -24.72 17.87 -0.99
CA THR A 532 -24.44 19.28 -0.69
C THR A 532 -23.17 19.42 0.16
N GLN A 533 -22.68 20.64 0.34
CA GLN A 533 -21.50 20.92 1.16
C GLN A 533 -20.26 20.10 0.76
N LEU A 534 -20.03 19.93 -0.55
CA LEU A 534 -18.92 19.13 -1.11
C LEU A 534 -18.97 17.65 -0.68
N GLY A 535 -20.17 17.11 -0.48
CA GLY A 535 -20.37 15.77 0.05
C GLY A 535 -20.48 15.71 1.57
N GLY A 536 -20.51 16.85 2.26
CA GLY A 536 -20.76 16.91 3.70
C GLY A 536 -22.18 16.51 4.11
N GLU A 537 -23.14 16.52 3.19
CA GLU A 537 -24.51 16.09 3.43
C GLU A 537 -25.07 15.31 2.24
N ILE A 538 -25.94 14.35 2.52
CA ILE A 538 -26.75 13.64 1.51
C ILE A 538 -28.22 13.73 1.93
N HIS A 539 -29.08 14.18 1.03
CA HIS A 539 -30.53 14.18 1.22
C HIS A 539 -31.24 13.41 0.10
N TYR A 540 -32.31 12.69 0.45
CA TYR A 540 -33.10 11.89 -0.48
C TYR A 540 -34.51 12.41 -0.68
N SER A 541 -35.03 12.20 -1.89
CA SER A 541 -36.41 12.44 -2.32
C SER A 541 -36.85 13.91 -2.23
N LYS A 542 -38.04 14.20 -2.78
CA LYS A 542 -38.70 15.52 -2.64
C LYS A 542 -38.91 15.95 -1.18
N ARG A 543 -38.86 15.02 -0.22
CA ARG A 543 -39.03 15.28 1.22
C ARG A 543 -37.72 15.64 1.94
N GLN A 544 -36.58 15.63 1.24
CA GLN A 544 -35.27 16.04 1.79
C GLN A 544 -34.89 15.27 3.05
N ILE A 545 -35.00 13.94 2.99
CA ILE A 545 -34.63 13.09 4.12
C ILE A 545 -33.11 13.01 4.20
N LEU A 546 -32.54 13.54 5.27
CA LEU A 546 -31.10 13.50 5.56
C LEU A 546 -30.61 12.05 5.77
N ASP A 547 -29.45 11.73 5.20
CA ASP A 547 -28.79 10.44 5.37
C ASP A 547 -27.93 10.41 6.64
N LEU A 548 -28.54 10.05 7.77
CA LEU A 548 -27.84 9.93 9.06
C LEU A 548 -26.72 8.87 9.05
N SER A 549 -26.81 7.87 8.15
CA SER A 549 -25.73 6.87 8.02
C SER A 549 -24.49 7.47 7.39
N TRP A 550 -24.66 8.39 6.44
CA TRP A 550 -23.57 9.15 5.84
C TRP A 550 -22.96 10.15 6.83
N GLU A 551 -23.77 10.87 7.61
CA GLU A 551 -23.24 11.79 8.64
C GLU A 551 -22.38 11.06 9.68
N LYS A 552 -22.90 9.95 10.24
CA LYS A 552 -22.15 9.13 11.18
C LYS A 552 -20.86 8.58 10.56
N HIS A 553 -20.89 8.27 9.27
CA HIS A 553 -19.74 7.82 8.52
C HIS A 553 -18.66 8.90 8.36
N LEU A 554 -19.07 10.16 8.11
CA LEU A 554 -18.18 11.31 7.98
C LEU A 554 -17.57 11.76 9.32
N ALA A 555 -18.28 11.59 10.43
CA ALA A 555 -17.82 12.00 11.76
C ALA A 555 -16.58 11.24 12.26
N HIS A 556 -16.23 10.11 11.63
CA HIS A 556 -15.06 9.34 12.03
C HIS A 556 -13.77 10.15 11.90
N ARG A 557 -13.12 10.41 13.05
CA ARG A 557 -11.88 11.19 13.17
C ARG A 557 -11.96 12.61 12.60
N TRP A 558 -13.16 13.16 12.49
CA TRP A 558 -13.36 14.55 12.09
C TRP A 558 -13.27 15.45 13.33
N GLU A 559 -12.34 16.40 13.32
CA GLU A 559 -11.99 17.26 14.48
C GLU A 559 -12.02 18.74 14.05
N PRO A 560 -13.20 19.34 13.81
CA PRO A 560 -13.32 20.65 13.21
C PRO A 560 -12.73 21.77 14.07
N GLU A 561 -12.82 21.68 15.40
CA GLU A 561 -12.26 22.67 16.32
C GLU A 561 -10.74 22.71 16.20
N ARG A 562 -10.07 21.54 16.23
CA ARG A 562 -8.61 21.45 16.06
C ARG A 562 -8.15 21.91 14.68
N ILE A 563 -8.95 21.69 13.64
CA ILE A 563 -8.65 22.23 12.30
C ILE A 563 -8.65 23.76 12.34
N MET A 564 -9.68 24.37 12.95
CA MET A 564 -9.76 25.82 13.06
C MET A 564 -8.60 26.39 13.86
N GLU A 565 -8.23 25.75 14.98
CA GLU A 565 -7.07 26.13 15.80
C GLU A 565 -5.75 26.07 15.02
N VAL A 566 -5.51 24.99 14.27
CA VAL A 566 -4.27 24.82 13.49
C VAL A 566 -4.18 25.81 12.32
N LEU A 567 -5.31 26.18 11.74
CA LEU A 567 -5.37 27.11 10.60
C LEU A 567 -5.57 28.57 11.02
N GLU A 568 -5.68 28.85 12.32
CA GLU A 568 -5.87 30.20 12.83
C GLU A 568 -4.64 31.07 12.54
N GLY A 569 -4.87 32.32 12.12
CA GLY A 569 -3.81 33.31 11.92
C GLY A 569 -2.91 33.07 10.69
N ILE A 570 -3.20 32.08 9.85
CA ILE A 570 -2.47 31.89 8.59
C ILE A 570 -2.72 33.10 7.67
N PRO A 571 -1.67 33.82 7.22
CA PRO A 571 -1.82 34.98 6.34
C PRO A 571 -2.59 34.64 5.07
N GLY A 572 -3.43 35.57 4.60
CA GLY A 572 -4.21 35.38 3.36
C GLY A 572 -5.35 34.36 3.47
N MET A 573 -5.64 33.82 4.66
CA MET A 573 -6.80 32.97 4.92
C MET A 573 -7.75 33.65 5.91
N THR A 574 -9.03 33.76 5.55
CA THR A 574 -10.08 34.28 6.46
C THR A 574 -11.33 33.42 6.40
N ILE A 575 -12.00 33.19 7.52
CA ILE A 575 -13.22 32.36 7.56
C ILE A 575 -14.34 33.02 6.73
N GLN A 576 -15.08 32.22 5.97
CA GLN A 576 -16.28 32.70 5.26
C GLN A 576 -17.46 32.76 6.24
N GLU A 577 -17.84 33.97 6.69
CA GLU A 577 -18.92 34.19 7.65
C GLU A 577 -20.34 34.20 7.05
N GLU A 578 -20.46 34.19 5.71
CA GLU A 578 -21.77 34.20 5.02
C GLU A 578 -22.61 32.96 5.39
N GLU A 579 -23.91 33.18 5.64
CA GLU A 579 -24.85 32.11 6.00
C GLU A 579 -24.84 30.99 4.95
N GLY A 580 -24.64 29.75 5.40
CA GLY A 580 -24.64 28.55 4.56
C GLY A 580 -23.30 28.21 3.90
N ARG A 581 -22.24 29.00 4.14
CA ARG A 581 -20.87 28.65 3.71
C ARG A 581 -20.20 27.65 4.65
N GLN A 582 -20.30 27.84 5.97
CA GLN A 582 -19.83 26.87 6.97
C GLN A 582 -20.81 25.72 7.16
N HIS A 583 -20.30 24.55 7.57
CA HIS A 583 -21.08 23.38 7.89
C HIS A 583 -20.34 22.47 8.88
N GLN A 584 -21.06 21.61 9.62
CA GLN A 584 -20.45 20.67 10.59
C GLN A 584 -19.36 19.76 9.98
N PHE A 585 -19.45 19.45 8.67
CA PHE A 585 -18.48 18.64 7.92
C PHE A 585 -17.76 19.41 6.80
N LYS A 586 -17.71 20.75 6.89
CA LYS A 586 -16.97 21.60 5.94
C LYS A 586 -16.61 22.94 6.56
N ILE A 587 -15.33 23.26 6.57
CA ILE A 587 -14.81 24.55 7.04
C ILE A 587 -14.30 25.32 5.83
N SER A 588 -14.85 26.52 5.61
CA SER A 588 -14.60 27.31 4.39
C SER A 588 -13.86 28.61 4.68
N TYR A 589 -12.80 28.89 3.92
CA TYR A 589 -11.97 30.09 4.00
C TYR A 589 -11.99 30.84 2.67
N ASN A 590 -11.95 32.17 2.72
CA ASN A 590 -11.42 32.98 1.63
C ASN A 590 -9.91 32.73 1.55
N TYR A 591 -9.39 32.60 0.34
CA TYR A 591 -7.99 32.31 0.06
C TYR A 591 -7.39 33.39 -0.85
N GLU A 592 -6.38 34.10 -0.36
CA GLU A 592 -5.68 35.14 -1.12
C GLU A 592 -4.42 34.58 -1.79
N LYS A 593 -4.50 34.37 -3.11
CA LYS A 593 -3.39 33.83 -3.90
C LYS A 593 -2.18 34.78 -3.84
N GLY A 594 -1.02 34.22 -3.50
CA GLY A 594 0.25 34.95 -3.37
C GLY A 594 0.56 35.43 -1.95
N VAL A 595 -0.44 35.41 -1.05
CA VAL A 595 -0.27 35.66 0.38
C VAL A 595 -0.44 34.37 1.18
N ALA A 596 -1.50 33.61 0.90
CA ALA A 596 -1.75 32.35 1.57
C ALA A 596 -0.73 31.26 1.18
N PRO A 597 -0.35 30.37 2.13
CA PRO A 597 0.44 29.19 1.83
C PRO A 597 -0.24 28.33 0.78
N ARG A 598 0.55 27.60 0.00
CA ARG A 598 0.01 26.71 -1.04
C ARG A 598 -0.86 25.64 -0.39
N ARG A 599 -1.89 25.17 -1.09
CA ARG A 599 -2.76 24.06 -0.66
C ARG A 599 -2.01 22.87 -0.09
N ARG A 600 -0.89 22.48 -0.71
CA ARG A 600 -0.04 21.37 -0.24
C ARG A 600 0.63 21.65 1.11
N GLU A 601 1.03 22.89 1.38
CA GLU A 601 1.61 23.30 2.66
C GLU A 601 0.56 23.27 3.77
N ILE A 602 -0.68 23.66 3.44
CA ILE A 602 -1.83 23.56 4.36
C ILE A 602 -2.15 22.09 4.65
N GLN A 603 -2.20 21.23 3.63
CA GLN A 603 -2.41 19.78 3.82
C GLN A 603 -1.30 19.17 4.68
N LYS A 604 -0.04 19.55 4.43
CA LYS A 604 1.11 19.12 5.21
C LYS A 604 0.97 19.55 6.68
N LEU A 605 0.58 20.79 6.95
CA LEU A 605 0.37 21.29 8.31
C LEU A 605 -0.68 20.46 9.06
N LEU A 606 -1.78 20.08 8.41
CA LEU A 606 -2.79 19.20 9.01
C LEU A 606 -2.23 17.79 9.32
N ARG A 607 -1.42 17.23 8.41
CA ARG A 607 -0.74 15.93 8.61
C ARG A 607 0.24 15.96 9.78
N GLU A 608 1.08 16.99 9.86
CA GLU A 608 2.04 17.16 10.97
C GLU A 608 1.35 17.28 12.34
N ASN A 609 0.06 17.67 12.37
CA ASN A 609 -0.78 17.73 13.56
C ASN A 609 -1.69 16.49 13.76
N ASN A 610 -1.50 15.43 12.95
CA ASN A 610 -2.28 14.18 12.98
C ASN A 610 -3.79 14.38 12.74
N ILE A 611 -4.16 15.33 11.87
CA ILE A 611 -5.54 15.67 11.54
C ILE A 611 -5.90 15.12 10.14
N PRO A 612 -6.71 14.04 10.05
CA PRO A 612 -7.07 13.43 8.77
C PRO A 612 -8.18 14.21 8.06
N ALA A 613 -7.80 15.16 7.22
CA ALA A 613 -8.73 15.98 6.44
C ALA A 613 -8.24 16.20 5.01
N LYS A 614 -9.16 16.57 4.11
CA LYS A 614 -8.85 16.98 2.73
C LYS A 614 -8.92 18.49 2.62
N VAL A 615 -7.92 19.08 2.00
CA VAL A 615 -7.93 20.50 1.59
C VAL A 615 -8.27 20.61 0.10
N ILE A 616 -9.37 21.29 -0.20
CA ILE A 616 -9.85 21.56 -1.55
C ILE A 616 -9.69 23.05 -1.83
N LEU A 617 -9.03 23.39 -2.93
CA LEU A 617 -8.97 24.77 -3.44
C LEU A 617 -9.83 24.86 -4.70
N SER A 618 -10.77 25.79 -4.70
CA SER A 618 -11.71 26.02 -5.80
C SER A 618 -11.51 27.44 -6.36
N MET A 619 -11.39 27.55 -7.69
CA MET A 619 -11.25 28.83 -8.42
C MET A 619 -10.07 29.70 -7.97
N GLY A 620 -9.10 29.13 -7.25
CA GLY A 620 -7.95 29.87 -6.72
C GLY A 620 -8.24 30.88 -5.62
N CYS A 621 -9.47 30.93 -5.09
CA CYS A 621 -9.88 31.90 -4.07
C CYS A 621 -10.77 31.35 -2.95
N TRP A 622 -11.24 30.11 -3.06
CA TRP A 622 -12.05 29.45 -2.02
C TRP A 622 -11.35 28.18 -1.56
N LEU A 623 -11.03 28.11 -0.27
CA LEU A 623 -10.42 26.93 0.32
C LEU A 623 -11.41 26.26 1.28
N ASP A 624 -11.65 24.97 1.07
CA ASP A 624 -12.52 24.15 1.91
C ASP A 624 -11.70 23.03 2.56
N VAL A 625 -11.91 22.82 3.86
CA VAL A 625 -11.42 21.66 4.59
C VAL A 625 -12.59 20.73 4.89
N ILE A 626 -12.51 19.48 4.45
CA ILE A 626 -13.58 18.49 4.61
C ILE A 626 -13.04 17.17 5.20
N PRO A 627 -13.90 16.31 5.79
CA PRO A 627 -13.50 15.00 6.26
C PRO A 627 -12.84 14.16 5.16
N LEU A 628 -11.88 13.31 5.53
CA LEU A 628 -11.18 12.42 4.58
C LEU A 628 -12.15 11.51 3.78
N ARG A 629 -13.27 11.12 4.41
CA ARG A 629 -14.32 10.29 3.79
C ARG A 629 -15.28 11.09 2.90
N SER A 630 -15.33 12.41 3.04
CA SER A 630 -16.18 13.30 2.24
C SER A 630 -15.64 13.50 0.81
N GLY A 631 -16.34 14.28 0.00
CA GLY A 631 -16.07 14.54 -1.41
C GLY A 631 -17.22 14.11 -2.31
N LYS A 632 -17.41 14.82 -3.42
CA LYS A 632 -18.50 14.53 -4.38
C LYS A 632 -18.37 13.11 -4.97
N GLY A 633 -17.17 12.71 -5.38
CA GLY A 633 -16.93 11.39 -5.96
C GLY A 633 -17.17 10.26 -4.96
N ASN A 634 -16.68 10.41 -3.73
CA ASN A 634 -16.96 9.48 -2.64
C ASN A 634 -18.45 9.37 -2.31
N ALA A 635 -19.16 10.50 -2.21
CA ALA A 635 -20.60 10.52 -1.96
C ALA A 635 -21.38 9.82 -3.10
N ILE A 636 -21.00 10.06 -4.36
CA ILE A 636 -21.60 9.37 -5.51
C ILE A 636 -21.33 7.86 -5.45
N ARG A 637 -20.10 7.42 -5.14
CA ARG A 637 -19.76 6.00 -4.93
C ARG A 637 -20.58 5.38 -3.80
N TYR A 638 -20.76 6.09 -2.70
CA TYR A 638 -21.58 5.67 -1.57
C TYR A 638 -23.05 5.47 -2.00
N ILE A 639 -23.63 6.43 -2.73
CA ILE A 639 -25.00 6.30 -3.28
C ILE A 639 -25.11 5.11 -4.23
N ALA A 640 -24.20 5.00 -5.20
CA ALA A 640 -24.19 3.91 -6.16
C ALA A 640 -24.09 2.54 -5.46
N MET A 641 -23.19 2.43 -4.47
CA MET A 641 -23.02 1.22 -3.66
C MET A 641 -24.25 0.93 -2.81
N ARG A 642 -24.89 1.93 -2.19
CA ARG A 642 -26.08 1.75 -1.33
C ARG A 642 -27.27 1.25 -2.14
N TRP A 643 -27.56 1.88 -3.27
CA TRP A 643 -28.71 1.55 -4.11
C TRP A 643 -28.46 0.44 -5.13
N GLY A 644 -27.20 0.07 -5.36
CA GLY A 644 -26.84 -1.00 -6.29
C GLY A 644 -26.85 -0.60 -7.73
N ILE A 645 -26.55 0.66 -7.99
CA ILE A 645 -26.38 1.19 -9.32
C ILE A 645 -24.94 0.85 -9.73
N PRO A 646 -24.74 0.05 -10.81
CA PRO A 646 -23.41 -0.21 -11.33
C PRO A 646 -22.67 1.09 -11.66
N ALA A 647 -21.36 1.14 -11.41
CA ALA A 647 -20.58 2.36 -11.62
C ALA A 647 -20.60 2.84 -13.08
N ASP A 648 -20.64 1.91 -14.04
CA ASP A 648 -20.78 2.21 -15.47
C ASP A 648 -22.20 2.68 -15.88
N LYS A 649 -23.13 2.73 -14.93
CA LYS A 649 -24.48 3.33 -15.05
C LYS A 649 -24.64 4.60 -14.22
N VAL A 650 -23.53 5.20 -13.81
CA VAL A 650 -23.48 6.53 -13.19
C VAL A 650 -22.92 7.51 -14.20
N LEU A 651 -23.67 8.57 -14.50
CA LEU A 651 -23.23 9.67 -15.35
C LEU A 651 -22.99 10.92 -14.50
N PHE A 652 -21.85 11.60 -14.68
CA PHE A 652 -21.55 12.83 -13.96
C PHE A 652 -21.10 13.96 -14.88
N TYR A 653 -21.66 15.15 -14.68
CA TYR A 653 -21.24 16.37 -15.35
C TYR A 653 -20.25 17.15 -14.49
N ALA A 654 -19.01 17.27 -14.97
CA ALA A 654 -17.91 17.90 -14.25
C ALA A 654 -17.46 19.20 -14.93
N ARG A 655 -17.17 20.21 -14.10
CA ARG A 655 -16.75 21.55 -14.55
C ARG A 655 -15.70 22.20 -13.65
N ARG A 656 -15.58 21.81 -12.39
CA ARG A 656 -14.72 22.47 -11.40
C ARG A 656 -13.72 21.49 -10.81
N GLY A 657 -12.58 21.96 -10.31
CA GLY A 657 -11.55 21.08 -9.73
C GLY A 657 -12.07 20.13 -8.63
N SER A 658 -13.09 20.53 -7.86
CA SER A 658 -13.74 19.68 -6.85
C SER A 658 -14.49 18.46 -7.40
N ASP A 659 -14.68 18.41 -8.73
CA ASP A 659 -15.34 17.33 -9.46
C ASP A 659 -14.36 16.20 -9.86
N TYR A 660 -13.05 16.41 -9.70
CA TYR A 660 -11.99 15.48 -10.15
C TYR A 660 -12.21 14.03 -9.72
N GLU A 661 -12.58 13.81 -8.45
CA GLU A 661 -12.77 12.46 -7.88
C GLU A 661 -13.94 11.68 -8.52
N ALA A 662 -14.88 12.39 -9.15
CA ALA A 662 -16.01 11.80 -9.87
C ALA A 662 -15.73 11.60 -11.37
N LEU A 663 -14.58 12.07 -11.88
CA LEU A 663 -14.13 11.85 -13.26
C LEU A 663 -13.28 10.57 -13.42
N SER A 664 -12.85 9.99 -12.31
CA SER A 664 -12.01 8.80 -12.30
C SER A 664 -12.81 7.52 -12.00
N GLY A 665 -12.25 6.37 -12.38
CA GLY A 665 -12.84 5.05 -12.13
C GLY A 665 -13.70 4.52 -13.29
N GLN A 666 -14.86 3.95 -12.96
CA GLN A 666 -15.79 3.34 -13.91
C GLN A 666 -17.00 4.21 -14.26
N PHE A 667 -17.15 5.38 -13.61
CA PHE A 667 -18.20 6.33 -13.94
C PHE A 667 -18.11 6.80 -15.39
N LEU A 668 -19.26 7.06 -15.98
CA LEU A 668 -19.35 7.85 -17.20
C LEU A 668 -19.30 9.31 -16.79
N ALA A 669 -18.49 10.08 -17.50
CA ALA A 669 -18.29 11.47 -17.20
C ALA A 669 -18.40 12.33 -18.45
N VAL A 670 -18.85 13.56 -18.23
CA VAL A 670 -18.96 14.60 -19.23
C VAL A 670 -18.17 15.79 -18.68
N LEU A 671 -17.13 16.19 -19.41
CA LEU A 671 -16.35 17.37 -19.11
C LEU A 671 -16.89 18.52 -19.95
N GLY A 672 -17.49 19.53 -19.29
CA GLY A 672 -18.03 20.70 -19.97
C GLY A 672 -16.97 21.47 -20.76
N SER A 673 -17.34 22.16 -21.84
CA SER A 673 -16.38 22.99 -22.60
C SER A 673 -15.84 24.18 -21.79
N ASP A 674 -16.51 24.52 -20.69
CA ASP A 674 -16.18 25.57 -19.74
C ASP A 674 -15.54 25.03 -18.44
N HIS A 675 -14.95 23.83 -18.51
CA HIS A 675 -14.25 23.23 -17.38
C HIS A 675 -13.05 24.08 -16.95
N SER A 676 -12.77 24.03 -15.65
CA SER A 676 -11.65 24.74 -15.05
C SER A 676 -10.30 24.08 -15.38
N LEU A 677 -9.20 24.83 -15.31
CA LEU A 677 -7.86 24.36 -15.72
C LEU A 677 -7.40 23.11 -14.95
N GLU A 678 -7.84 22.97 -13.70
CA GLU A 678 -7.58 21.83 -12.83
C GLU A 678 -8.06 20.50 -13.45
N LEU A 679 -9.12 20.54 -14.26
CA LEU A 679 -9.68 19.34 -14.90
C LEU A 679 -9.08 19.04 -16.27
N LYS A 680 -8.22 19.90 -16.83
CA LYS A 680 -7.75 19.78 -18.22
C LYS A 680 -7.12 18.41 -18.55
N SER A 681 -6.37 17.83 -17.61
CA SER A 681 -5.73 16.51 -17.81
C SER A 681 -6.73 15.35 -17.89
N THR A 682 -7.91 15.51 -17.30
CA THR A 682 -8.94 14.48 -17.21
C THR A 682 -9.63 14.23 -18.54
N ALA A 683 -9.55 15.17 -19.49
CA ALA A 683 -10.06 15.01 -20.85
C ALA A 683 -9.46 13.79 -21.58
N SER A 684 -8.29 13.32 -21.14
CA SER A 684 -7.62 12.14 -21.71
C SER A 684 -8.10 10.80 -21.14
N LEU A 685 -8.94 10.81 -20.10
CA LEU A 685 -9.44 9.60 -19.44
C LEU A 685 -10.44 8.86 -20.34
N PRO A 686 -10.46 7.51 -20.30
CA PRO A 686 -11.18 6.71 -21.29
C PRO A 686 -12.72 6.81 -21.24
N ARG A 687 -13.29 7.27 -20.13
CA ARG A 687 -14.74 7.36 -19.89
C ARG A 687 -15.22 8.80 -19.72
N VAL A 688 -14.41 9.76 -20.16
CA VAL A 688 -14.73 11.18 -20.15
C VAL A 688 -15.07 11.61 -21.57
N TYR A 689 -16.27 12.15 -21.76
CA TYR A 689 -16.71 12.76 -23.00
C TYR A 689 -16.46 14.27 -22.90
N LEU A 690 -15.75 14.84 -23.87
CA LEU A 690 -15.50 16.28 -23.93
C LEU A 690 -16.66 16.95 -24.68
N ALA A 691 -17.49 17.67 -23.94
CA ALA A 691 -18.64 18.37 -24.52
C ALA A 691 -18.19 19.59 -25.34
N LYS A 692 -18.93 19.91 -26.41
CA LYS A 692 -18.73 21.12 -27.20
C LYS A 692 -19.43 22.33 -26.54
N ASN A 693 -20.59 22.10 -25.95
CA ASN A 693 -21.38 23.13 -25.28
C ASN A 693 -21.13 23.16 -23.76
N PRO A 694 -21.30 24.33 -23.12
CA PRO A 694 -21.21 24.46 -21.67
C PRO A 694 -22.52 24.05 -20.99
N ASN A 695 -22.53 24.08 -19.66
CA ASN A 695 -23.72 23.91 -18.82
C ASN A 695 -24.58 22.67 -19.17
N PHE A 696 -25.91 22.74 -19.01
CA PHE A 696 -26.79 21.58 -19.25
C PHE A 696 -26.83 21.12 -20.71
N ALA A 697 -26.52 21.99 -21.66
CA ALA A 697 -26.38 21.58 -23.06
C ALA A 697 -25.23 20.56 -23.22
N GLY A 698 -24.08 20.81 -22.58
CA GLY A 698 -22.98 19.86 -22.54
C GLY A 698 -23.33 18.54 -21.85
N LEU A 699 -24.07 18.57 -20.74
CA LEU A 699 -24.59 17.35 -20.10
C LEU A 699 -25.46 16.53 -21.06
N LEU A 700 -26.37 17.18 -21.79
CA LEU A 700 -27.26 16.50 -22.74
C LEU A 700 -26.49 15.90 -23.92
N GLU A 701 -25.43 16.55 -24.42
CA GLU A 701 -24.53 15.92 -25.41
C GLU A 701 -23.96 14.61 -24.90
N GLY A 702 -23.55 14.57 -23.63
CA GLY A 702 -23.03 13.35 -23.02
C GLY A 702 -24.10 12.26 -22.85
N VAL A 703 -25.33 12.64 -22.49
CA VAL A 703 -26.47 11.72 -22.46
C VAL A 703 -26.66 11.08 -23.83
N GLU A 704 -26.62 11.86 -24.91
CA GLU A 704 -26.75 11.35 -26.28
C GLU A 704 -25.55 10.49 -26.69
N ALA A 705 -24.32 10.94 -26.43
CA ALA A 705 -23.09 10.26 -26.80
C ALA A 705 -22.97 8.87 -26.16
N TYR A 706 -23.41 8.74 -24.90
CA TYR A 706 -23.44 7.47 -24.17
C TYR A 706 -24.75 6.71 -24.33
N GLN A 707 -25.74 7.22 -25.10
CA GLN A 707 -27.08 6.63 -25.20
C GLN A 707 -27.69 6.36 -23.81
N PHE A 708 -27.48 7.31 -22.90
CA PHE A 708 -27.76 7.13 -21.47
C PHE A 708 -29.25 7.10 -21.14
N ASP A 709 -30.09 7.60 -22.05
CA ASP A 709 -31.55 7.52 -22.02
C ASP A 709 -32.11 6.19 -22.57
N GLY A 710 -31.24 5.31 -23.11
CA GLY A 710 -31.59 4.01 -23.70
C GLY A 710 -30.68 2.86 -23.25
N GLU A 711 -30.04 2.16 -24.20
CA GLU A 711 -29.02 1.16 -23.91
C GLU A 711 -27.66 1.84 -23.77
N ILE A 712 -27.13 1.90 -22.55
CA ILE A 712 -25.92 2.67 -22.23
C ILE A 712 -24.73 2.12 -23.02
N ARG A 713 -24.13 2.97 -23.84
CA ARG A 713 -22.88 2.71 -24.55
C ARG A 713 -21.70 3.13 -23.69
N VAL A 714 -21.04 2.13 -23.09
CA VAL A 714 -19.80 2.33 -22.35
C VAL A 714 -18.62 2.31 -23.33
N PRO A 715 -17.82 3.40 -23.44
CA PRO A 715 -16.63 3.38 -24.28
C PRO A 715 -15.63 2.33 -23.79
N ASP A 716 -15.05 1.60 -24.75
CA ASP A 716 -14.00 0.63 -24.45
C ASP A 716 -12.74 1.39 -24.00
N SER A 717 -12.01 0.84 -23.03
CA SER A 717 -10.83 1.50 -22.43
C SER A 717 -9.73 1.91 -23.43
N ALA A 718 -9.80 1.39 -24.67
CA ALA A 718 -8.88 1.65 -25.76
C ALA A 718 -9.42 2.59 -26.86
N LYS A 719 -10.73 2.94 -26.88
CA LYS A 719 -11.35 3.78 -27.92
C LYS A 719 -12.08 4.96 -27.30
N ARG A 720 -11.62 6.17 -27.60
CA ARG A 720 -12.28 7.43 -27.21
C ARG A 720 -13.57 7.61 -28.02
N LEU A 721 -14.63 8.10 -27.37
CA LEU A 721 -15.78 8.69 -28.07
C LEU A 721 -15.45 10.19 -28.24
N MET A 722 -15.05 10.57 -29.45
CA MET A 722 -14.79 11.96 -29.84
C MET A 722 -15.75 12.35 -30.98
N PRO A 723 -16.14 13.63 -31.12
CA PRO A 723 -16.77 14.13 -32.34
C PRO A 723 -15.83 13.93 -33.56
N GLU A 724 -16.38 13.62 -34.73
CA GLU A 724 -15.63 13.26 -35.97
C GLU A 724 -14.55 14.28 -36.41
N GLU A 725 -14.60 15.53 -35.93
CA GLU A 725 -13.70 16.62 -36.34
C GLU A 725 -12.45 16.79 -35.42
N ALA A 726 -12.32 16.03 -34.34
CA ALA A 726 -11.22 16.18 -33.37
C ALA A 726 -10.01 15.25 -33.62
N GLU A 727 -10.08 14.36 -34.62
CA GLU A 727 -9.03 13.36 -34.90
C GLU A 727 -7.71 13.96 -35.41
N GLU A 728 -7.72 15.19 -35.96
CA GLU A 728 -6.55 15.76 -36.64
C GLU A 728 -5.62 16.64 -35.78
N ARG A 729 -5.94 16.93 -34.50
CA ARG A 729 -5.22 17.99 -33.76
C ARG A 729 -4.40 17.61 -32.51
N GLU A 730 -4.33 16.36 -32.07
CA GLU A 730 -3.47 16.02 -30.92
C GLU A 730 -2.67 14.73 -31.10
N SER A 731 -1.44 14.86 -31.60
CA SER A 731 -0.43 13.79 -31.65
C SER A 731 0.73 13.98 -30.67
N VAL A 732 0.68 14.95 -29.74
CA VAL A 732 1.78 15.22 -28.79
C VAL A 732 1.25 15.70 -27.45
N LEU A 733 0.79 14.81 -26.57
CA LEU A 733 0.72 15.10 -25.12
C LEU A 733 1.09 13.84 -24.33
N SER A 734 2.14 13.96 -23.51
CA SER A 734 2.68 12.86 -22.71
C SER A 734 1.78 12.52 -21.52
N PRO A 735 1.72 11.25 -21.12
CA PRO A 735 0.77 10.78 -20.12
C PRO A 735 1.35 10.90 -18.71
N ASP A 736 1.58 12.13 -18.27
CA ASP A 736 2.09 12.46 -16.95
C ASP A 736 0.99 13.15 -16.12
N MET A 737 0.90 12.81 -14.83
CA MET A 737 -0.01 13.39 -13.81
C MET A 737 -1.34 12.66 -13.58
N VAL A 738 -1.23 11.51 -12.92
CA VAL A 738 -2.27 10.99 -12.02
C VAL A 738 -1.70 11.16 -10.61
N VAL A 739 -2.48 11.73 -9.68
CA VAL A 739 -2.25 11.96 -8.23
C VAL A 739 -1.87 13.39 -7.77
N HIS A 740 -1.50 14.32 -8.65
CA HIS A 740 -1.55 15.75 -8.29
C HIS A 740 -2.11 16.51 -9.47
N MET A 741 -3.34 17.00 -9.38
CA MET A 741 -3.86 18.17 -10.14
C MET A 741 -5.26 18.55 -9.64
N SER A 742 -5.31 19.17 -8.46
CA SER A 742 -6.11 20.40 -8.29
C SER A 742 -5.25 21.65 -8.53
N ASP A 743 -3.97 21.45 -8.85
CA ASP A 743 -3.00 22.51 -9.06
C ASP A 743 -2.79 22.63 -10.58
N GLY A 744 -3.74 23.30 -11.25
CA GLY A 744 -3.49 23.77 -12.60
C GLY A 744 -2.47 24.91 -12.53
N GLU A 745 -1.17 24.62 -12.46
CA GLU A 745 -0.11 25.62 -12.58
C GLU A 745 1.27 24.96 -12.81
N ASP A 746 1.61 24.71 -14.08
CA ASP A 746 2.98 24.86 -14.57
C ASP A 746 3.08 26.26 -15.21
N ASN A 747 3.47 27.25 -14.39
CA ASN A 747 4.39 28.34 -14.71
C ASN A 747 4.71 29.16 -13.46
#